data_AF-A0A2R8AND0-F1
#
_entry.id   AF-A0A2R8AND0-F1
#
_cell.length_a   1.000
_cell.length_b   1.000
_cell.length_c   1.000
_cell.angle_alpha   90.00
_cell.angle_beta   90.00
_cell.angle_gamma   90.00
#
_symmetry.space_group_name_H-M   'P 1'
#
loop_
_entity.id
_entity.type
_entity.pdbx_description
1 polymer ?
#
loop_
_entity_poly.entity_id
_entity_poly.type
_entity_poly.pdbx_seq_one_letter_code
_entity_poly.pdbx_strand_id
1 'polypeptide(L)'
;MRLFSTRNRPVDLGPYPLERLRRCDTAPGLDQLGLDPHLSFDRPDRPESLVNAMAPYQAALDAIRDGEINPTRSTIPDDPDERARHLKAFGYFSDASMVGITRLDADARRHTPTENPGIQELVTALGTREVQTLAAGIDTLMAELKESLSAGIRPVSGHSHAIVFLYEHHRAPRADEPGADWIMDAQDHRACLLSSETAIVIANYLRLLGFDAKAHTGAASDVWMSRLSVQAGLTWATPDGPRAPWVGDQFGIAVVTTDLEITPDRPLAPEAEQSNLTGLRWKLGVDSAKSGMNRDPYVRRDYAQGPLPFERLKRVDKPTSYIDEENVARVPKRSDMFARAQFGDMGKHLHEHSSGGMYVRKAAPSYAQRRALGVFTPLQDGPVAKGARPTDAENNAAALRAASYFLGIDAAGTSRCPDWVWYSHDATGAEIVPTHHNAISMIVDQGFETMEGASGDDWIAVSQSMRAYLRFSLIGGVIAQQIRNLGYSAKAHTVMDGTVLQPPLLLLAGLGEISRIGEVILHPLLGPRLKSGAVTTDMPLSHDRPIDFGLQKFCESCNKCARECPSGAITAGPKKMFNGYEIWKSDSQKCTTYRVTQPGGAMCGRCMKTCPWNLEGLFAQTPFRWAASNLPGAAPVLAKLDDAVGNGGLNEVKKWWWDLELGPDGGYHAPVEPVNRRGLQRELDLKPEDQTLATYPAPLAPPPYPYPFPMDREAGIAAYDAMITAKEYRDRKARGDLSMIHKYFVPQDSPVLQLTLSKVEQMTPNVTKYELSALDGSDLPAWTAGAHLDVLVSPDFLRQYSMSGDPADRSRYQIGVLREDEGRGGSALLHRIFTEGRKVFVSHPINHFELVEDAPKTFLMGGGIGITPMIAFAHRLHTIGADFALHYSASSRKDAGYLDDLAAMPWADRVHLHFSDEGSRADFNTVFTDAPDGAHVYACGADRYMDAVMQAAATQGIPEDARHLEYFSVPEQPDYENHPFSLRLKDGRKIEVSADQTAADALNGAGFHVDVKCSDGICGVCKCGVLSGEVEHRDFVLSNAQREGAMILCQSRAKDPDGEIALDL
;
A
#
# COMPACT_ATOMS: atom_id res chain seq x y z
N MET A 1 -24.29 25.42 8.71
CA MET A 1 -24.41 24.14 9.45
C MET A 1 -25.75 23.50 9.11
N ARG A 2 -25.85 22.17 9.17
CA ARG A 2 -27.11 21.45 8.96
C ARG A 2 -28.05 21.61 10.16
N LEU A 3 -29.36 21.73 9.90
CA LEU A 3 -30.38 21.79 10.95
C LEU A 3 -30.93 20.40 11.28
N PHE A 4 -31.11 19.55 10.26
CA PHE A 4 -31.68 18.23 10.40
C PHE A 4 -30.64 17.14 10.14
N SER A 5 -30.77 16.04 10.86
CA SER A 5 -29.94 14.85 10.68
C SER A 5 -30.39 14.06 9.46
N THR A 6 -29.44 13.44 8.79
CA THR A 6 -29.67 12.49 7.70
C THR A 6 -29.56 11.04 8.17
N ARG A 7 -29.55 10.77 9.48
CA ARG A 7 -29.39 9.43 10.06
C ARG A 7 -30.34 8.38 9.46
N ASN A 8 -31.56 8.77 9.11
CA ASN A 8 -32.61 7.90 8.55
C ASN A 8 -32.72 7.97 7.02
N ARG A 9 -31.80 8.65 6.32
CA ARG A 9 -31.77 8.73 4.86
C ARG A 9 -30.77 7.70 4.32
N PRO A 10 -31.18 6.73 3.49
CA PRO A 10 -30.27 5.83 2.79
C PRO A 10 -29.23 6.58 1.95
N VAL A 11 -28.03 6.00 1.79
CA VAL A 11 -26.90 6.67 1.09
C VAL A 11 -27.15 6.79 -0.42
N ASP A 12 -27.86 5.85 -1.02
CA ASP A 12 -28.21 5.79 -2.45
C ASP A 12 -29.16 6.92 -2.90
N LEU A 13 -29.84 7.58 -1.96
CA LEU A 13 -30.64 8.78 -2.27
C LEU A 13 -29.78 10.06 -2.35
N GLY A 14 -28.51 9.99 -1.95
CA GLY A 14 -27.57 11.09 -2.09
C GLY A 14 -27.87 12.34 -1.26
N PRO A 15 -27.09 13.43 -1.49
CA PRO A 15 -27.18 14.64 -0.69
C PRO A 15 -28.31 15.59 -1.13
N TYR A 16 -28.86 15.43 -2.34
CA TYR A 16 -29.99 16.19 -2.87
C TYR A 16 -31.29 15.37 -2.86
N PRO A 17 -32.47 15.98 -2.67
CA PRO A 17 -33.75 15.27 -2.59
C PRO A 17 -34.33 14.93 -3.98
N LEU A 18 -33.57 14.21 -4.81
CA LEU A 18 -33.93 13.86 -6.19
C LEU A 18 -35.19 12.99 -6.29
N GLU A 19 -35.48 12.20 -5.25
CA GLU A 19 -36.67 11.37 -5.15
C GLU A 19 -37.98 12.17 -5.13
N ARG A 20 -37.90 13.49 -4.88
CA ARG A 20 -39.06 14.40 -4.80
C ARG A 20 -39.37 15.11 -6.12
N LEU A 21 -38.54 14.93 -7.14
CA LEU A 21 -38.77 15.51 -8.46
C LEU A 21 -39.78 14.66 -9.23
N ARG A 22 -40.64 15.32 -10.01
CA ARG A 22 -41.54 14.61 -10.92
C ARG A 22 -40.76 14.01 -12.08
N ARG A 23 -41.10 12.79 -12.45
CA ARG A 23 -40.46 12.02 -13.53
C ARG A 23 -41.49 11.63 -14.59
N CYS A 24 -41.03 11.40 -15.81
CA CYS A 24 -41.83 10.95 -16.95
C CYS A 24 -41.18 9.74 -17.63
N ASP A 25 -41.81 9.19 -18.67
CA ASP A 25 -41.38 7.93 -19.28
C ASP A 25 -40.42 8.12 -20.47
N THR A 26 -40.33 9.33 -21.02
CA THR A 26 -39.49 9.67 -22.17
C THR A 26 -38.59 10.84 -21.84
N ALA A 27 -37.36 10.89 -22.36
CA ALA A 27 -36.44 12.02 -22.18
C ALA A 27 -36.80 13.16 -23.15
N PRO A 28 -37.42 14.26 -22.69
CA PRO A 28 -37.87 15.32 -23.59
C PRO A 28 -36.71 16.19 -24.05
N GLY A 29 -36.79 16.68 -25.30
CA GLY A 29 -35.91 17.72 -25.82
C GLY A 29 -34.47 17.30 -26.14
N LEU A 30 -34.18 16.00 -26.26
CA LEU A 30 -32.83 15.52 -26.62
C LEU A 30 -32.31 16.07 -27.95
N ASP A 31 -33.22 16.39 -28.87
CA ASP A 31 -32.96 17.04 -30.16
C ASP A 31 -32.46 18.49 -30.04
N GLN A 32 -32.63 19.10 -28.86
CA GLN A 32 -32.20 20.48 -28.58
C GLN A 32 -30.77 20.55 -28.03
N LEU A 33 -30.19 19.42 -27.61
CA LEU A 33 -28.83 19.38 -27.08
C LEU A 33 -27.80 19.55 -28.21
N GLY A 34 -26.84 20.45 -27.99
CA GLY A 34 -25.63 20.52 -28.80
C GLY A 34 -24.67 19.34 -28.55
N LEU A 35 -23.55 19.33 -29.29
CA LEU A 35 -22.45 18.39 -29.05
C LEU A 35 -21.77 18.71 -27.71
N ASP A 36 -21.38 17.70 -26.92
CA ASP A 36 -20.63 18.01 -25.69
C ASP A 36 -19.27 18.63 -26.07
N PRO A 37 -18.88 19.74 -25.40
CA PRO A 37 -17.59 20.37 -25.62
C PRO A 37 -16.45 19.43 -25.19
N HIS A 38 -15.33 19.48 -25.91
CA HIS A 38 -14.09 18.83 -25.48
C HIS A 38 -13.32 19.78 -24.56
N LEU A 39 -13.02 19.32 -23.34
CA LEU A 39 -12.33 20.13 -22.34
C LEU A 39 -10.81 19.97 -22.44
N SER A 40 -10.12 21.02 -22.90
CA SER A 40 -8.65 21.08 -22.93
C SER A 40 -8.08 21.51 -21.57
N PHE A 41 -7.05 20.80 -21.10
CA PHE A 41 -6.31 21.14 -19.87
C PHE A 41 -5.02 21.95 -20.14
N ASP A 42 -4.87 22.50 -21.34
CA ASP A 42 -3.73 23.32 -21.73
C ASP A 42 -4.12 24.81 -21.81
N ARG A 43 -3.40 25.66 -21.06
CA ARG A 43 -3.54 27.13 -21.03
C ARG A 43 -2.15 27.78 -21.08
N PRO A 44 -1.48 27.76 -22.25
CA PRO A 44 -0.10 28.24 -22.38
C PRO A 44 0.01 29.77 -22.22
N ASP A 45 -1.08 30.49 -22.45
CA ASP A 45 -1.20 31.94 -22.28
C ASP A 45 -1.37 32.39 -20.82
N ARG A 46 -1.71 31.45 -19.93
CA ARG A 46 -1.89 31.67 -18.48
C ARG A 46 -1.13 30.63 -17.68
N PRO A 47 0.22 30.67 -17.66
CA PRO A 47 1.06 29.66 -16.99
C PRO A 47 0.80 29.55 -15.49
N GLU A 48 0.29 30.61 -14.85
CA GLU A 48 -0.13 30.62 -13.45
C GLU A 48 -1.43 29.85 -13.18
N SER A 49 -2.21 29.52 -14.22
CA SER A 49 -3.49 28.83 -14.05
C SER A 49 -3.30 27.40 -13.56
N LEU A 50 -4.11 27.03 -12.56
CA LEU A 50 -4.14 25.69 -11.98
C LEU A 50 -4.54 24.61 -13.00
N VAL A 51 -5.17 25.00 -14.12
CA VAL A 51 -5.54 24.10 -15.21
C VAL A 51 -4.33 23.34 -15.75
N ASN A 52 -3.19 24.03 -15.93
CA ASN A 52 -1.95 23.42 -16.42
C ASN A 52 -1.42 22.36 -15.45
N ALA A 53 -1.59 22.56 -14.14
CA ALA A 53 -1.19 21.59 -13.13
C ALA A 53 -2.13 20.38 -13.02
N MET A 54 -3.39 20.50 -13.43
CA MET A 54 -4.34 19.39 -13.50
C MET A 54 -4.10 18.47 -14.71
N ALA A 55 -3.51 18.99 -15.80
CA ALA A 55 -3.31 18.27 -17.06
C ALA A 55 -2.68 16.86 -16.92
N PRO A 56 -1.50 16.67 -16.28
CA PRO A 56 -0.89 15.35 -16.20
C PRO A 56 -1.71 14.34 -15.37
N TYR A 57 -2.48 14.83 -14.40
CA TYR A 57 -3.33 13.99 -13.55
C TYR A 57 -4.62 13.58 -14.26
N GLN A 58 -5.22 14.49 -15.03
CA GLN A 58 -6.35 14.14 -15.90
C GLN A 58 -5.91 13.14 -16.99
N ALA A 59 -4.74 13.35 -17.60
CA ALA A 59 -4.18 12.40 -18.56
C ALA A 59 -3.93 11.02 -17.92
N ALA A 60 -3.41 10.97 -16.70
CA ALA A 60 -3.22 9.72 -15.95
C ALA A 60 -4.54 8.99 -15.70
N LEU A 61 -5.59 9.71 -15.33
CA LEU A 61 -6.93 9.17 -15.16
C LEU A 61 -7.48 8.63 -16.51
N ASP A 62 -7.44 9.42 -17.58
CA ASP A 62 -7.95 9.01 -18.88
C ASP A 62 -7.19 7.82 -19.49
N ALA A 63 -5.91 7.66 -19.15
CA ALA A 63 -5.09 6.54 -19.58
C ALA A 63 -5.53 5.19 -18.98
N ILE A 64 -6.24 5.19 -17.84
CA ILE A 64 -6.80 4.00 -17.20
C ILE A 64 -8.34 3.97 -17.19
N ARG A 65 -8.98 4.74 -18.07
CA ARG A 65 -10.44 4.75 -18.23
C ARG A 65 -11.00 3.40 -18.69
N ASP A 66 -10.16 2.61 -19.34
CA ASP A 66 -10.38 1.23 -19.76
C ASP A 66 -9.29 0.31 -19.18
N GLY A 67 -9.47 -1.00 -19.24
CA GLY A 67 -8.47 -1.97 -18.75
C GLY A 67 -8.97 -3.41 -18.81
N GLU A 68 -8.19 -4.34 -18.27
CA GLU A 68 -8.55 -5.76 -18.25
C GLU A 68 -9.80 -6.04 -17.42
N ILE A 69 -10.62 -6.98 -17.91
CA ILE A 69 -11.76 -7.54 -17.19
C ILE A 69 -11.27 -8.80 -16.47
N ASN A 70 -11.66 -8.97 -15.21
CA ASN A 70 -11.42 -10.22 -14.50
C ASN A 70 -12.11 -11.39 -15.25
N PRO A 71 -11.37 -12.41 -15.71
CA PRO A 71 -11.99 -13.54 -16.40
C PRO A 71 -12.93 -14.34 -15.48
N THR A 72 -12.70 -14.27 -14.16
CA THR A 72 -13.57 -14.87 -13.16
C THR A 72 -14.71 -13.91 -12.80
N ARG A 73 -15.94 -14.36 -12.95
CA ARG A 73 -17.14 -13.58 -12.62
C ARG A 73 -17.43 -13.66 -11.12
N SER A 74 -17.47 -12.52 -10.46
CA SER A 74 -17.78 -12.41 -9.04
C SER A 74 -19.24 -12.73 -8.72
N THR A 75 -19.49 -13.24 -7.50
CA THR A 75 -20.85 -13.47 -7.00
C THR A 75 -21.39 -12.19 -6.38
N ILE A 76 -22.18 -11.45 -7.16
CA ILE A 76 -22.86 -10.22 -6.72
C ILE A 76 -24.38 -10.44 -6.65
N PRO A 77 -25.16 -9.56 -5.97
CA PRO A 77 -26.61 -9.67 -5.95
C PRO A 77 -27.24 -9.72 -7.35
N ASP A 78 -28.26 -10.54 -7.54
CA ASP A 78 -28.98 -10.70 -8.82
C ASP A 78 -29.96 -9.56 -9.12
N ASP A 79 -30.51 -8.93 -8.06
CA ASP A 79 -31.50 -7.86 -8.17
C ASP A 79 -30.90 -6.60 -8.82
N PRO A 80 -31.38 -6.18 -10.02
CA PRO A 80 -30.89 -4.96 -10.67
C PRO A 80 -31.23 -3.69 -9.89
N ASP A 81 -32.24 -3.70 -9.01
CA ASP A 81 -32.54 -2.56 -8.13
C ASP A 81 -31.50 -2.43 -7.00
N GLU A 82 -31.06 -3.56 -6.43
CA GLU A 82 -29.97 -3.58 -5.45
C GLU A 82 -28.65 -3.10 -6.06
N ARG A 83 -28.33 -3.53 -7.28
CA ARG A 83 -27.19 -3.03 -8.06
C ARG A 83 -27.28 -1.52 -8.28
N ALA A 84 -28.46 -1.02 -8.63
CA ALA A 84 -28.69 0.40 -8.84
C ALA A 84 -28.44 1.21 -7.55
N ARG A 85 -28.98 0.75 -6.40
CA ARG A 85 -28.77 1.39 -5.09
C ARG A 85 -27.29 1.38 -4.69
N HIS A 86 -26.63 0.24 -4.82
CA HIS A 86 -25.22 0.08 -4.49
C HIS A 86 -24.33 1.04 -5.31
N LEU A 87 -24.50 1.07 -6.63
CA LEU A 87 -23.67 1.89 -7.52
C LEU A 87 -23.94 3.39 -7.35
N LYS A 88 -25.18 3.79 -7.08
CA LYS A 88 -25.51 5.17 -6.69
C LYS A 88 -24.83 5.55 -5.38
N ALA A 89 -24.96 4.71 -4.36
CA ALA A 89 -24.32 4.94 -3.07
C ALA A 89 -22.79 4.99 -3.20
N PHE A 90 -22.17 4.19 -4.06
CA PHE A 90 -20.73 4.25 -4.34
C PHE A 90 -20.35 5.57 -5.04
N GLY A 91 -21.15 6.04 -6.00
CA GLY A 91 -20.98 7.36 -6.60
C GLY A 91 -21.03 8.49 -5.55
N TYR A 92 -22.02 8.47 -4.66
CA TYR A 92 -22.13 9.45 -3.57
C TYR A 92 -21.03 9.32 -2.53
N PHE A 93 -20.62 8.09 -2.20
CA PHE A 93 -19.45 7.83 -1.37
C PHE A 93 -18.22 8.50 -1.99
N SER A 94 -18.09 8.52 -3.31
CA SER A 94 -16.99 9.17 -4.04
C SER A 94 -17.22 10.67 -4.33
N ASP A 95 -18.17 11.31 -3.63
CA ASP A 95 -18.52 12.74 -3.68
C ASP A 95 -19.28 13.23 -4.91
N ALA A 96 -19.91 12.33 -5.68
CA ALA A 96 -20.83 12.77 -6.72
C ALA A 96 -21.95 13.62 -6.11
N SER A 97 -22.31 14.72 -6.78
CA SER A 97 -23.41 15.58 -6.33
C SER A 97 -24.76 14.92 -6.62
N MET A 98 -24.89 14.32 -7.80
CA MET A 98 -26.07 13.58 -8.23
C MET A 98 -25.64 12.36 -9.04
N VAL A 99 -26.34 11.24 -8.87
CA VAL A 99 -26.09 10.00 -9.61
C VAL A 99 -27.39 9.49 -10.18
N GLY A 100 -27.36 9.08 -11.45
CA GLY A 100 -28.51 8.52 -12.17
C GLY A 100 -28.06 7.42 -13.11
N ILE A 101 -28.98 6.53 -13.45
CA ILE A 101 -28.70 5.36 -14.29
C ILE A 101 -29.61 5.38 -15.50
N THR A 102 -29.10 5.01 -16.66
CA THR A 102 -29.91 4.91 -17.88
C THR A 102 -29.46 3.78 -18.79
N ARG A 103 -30.27 3.46 -19.81
CA ARG A 103 -29.87 2.53 -20.86
C ARG A 103 -28.93 3.23 -21.84
N LEU A 104 -27.95 2.49 -22.36
CA LEU A 104 -27.08 2.98 -23.43
C LEU A 104 -27.66 2.59 -24.79
N ASP A 105 -28.37 3.53 -25.40
CA ASP A 105 -28.93 3.43 -26.74
C ASP A 105 -27.94 3.88 -27.84
N ALA A 106 -28.20 3.51 -29.09
CA ALA A 106 -27.28 3.72 -30.20
C ALA A 106 -26.94 5.21 -30.43
N ASP A 107 -27.93 6.08 -30.32
CA ASP A 107 -27.79 7.53 -30.48
C ASP A 107 -26.96 8.19 -29.38
N ALA A 108 -26.77 7.53 -28.24
CA ALA A 108 -25.92 8.03 -27.16
C ALA A 108 -24.43 7.73 -27.40
N ARG A 109 -24.08 6.91 -28.40
CA ARG A 109 -22.70 6.60 -28.76
C ARG A 109 -22.16 7.62 -29.78
N ARG A 110 -20.90 8.03 -29.60
CA ARG A 110 -20.19 8.88 -30.58
C ARG A 110 -19.72 8.03 -31.76
N HIS A 111 -19.82 8.57 -32.96
CA HIS A 111 -19.18 7.98 -34.14
C HIS A 111 -17.65 8.09 -34.08
N THR A 112 -17.15 9.21 -33.54
CA THR A 112 -15.73 9.47 -33.33
C THR A 112 -15.51 9.76 -31.85
N PRO A 113 -14.79 8.89 -31.13
CA PRO A 113 -14.42 9.15 -29.74
C PRO A 113 -13.59 10.43 -29.62
N THR A 114 -13.74 11.10 -28.49
CA THR A 114 -12.85 12.18 -28.06
C THR A 114 -11.71 11.58 -27.26
N GLU A 115 -10.48 12.00 -27.51
CA GLU A 115 -9.27 11.54 -26.85
C GLU A 115 -8.56 12.68 -26.11
N ASN A 116 -7.89 12.35 -25.01
CA ASN A 116 -7.06 13.30 -24.29
C ASN A 116 -5.64 13.27 -24.89
N PRO A 117 -5.18 14.36 -25.54
CA PRO A 117 -3.85 14.39 -26.17
C PRO A 117 -2.70 14.23 -25.17
N GLY A 118 -2.90 14.57 -23.89
CA GLY A 118 -1.88 14.47 -22.85
C GLY A 118 -1.47 13.04 -22.47
N ILE A 119 -2.24 12.01 -22.87
CA ILE A 119 -1.91 10.61 -22.59
C ILE A 119 -0.57 10.22 -23.21
N GLN A 120 -0.29 10.64 -24.44
CA GLN A 120 0.93 10.25 -25.15
C GLN A 120 2.20 10.82 -24.49
N GLU A 121 2.12 12.06 -24.02
CA GLU A 121 3.20 12.72 -23.26
C GLU A 121 3.43 12.01 -21.93
N LEU A 122 2.35 11.63 -21.23
CA LEU A 122 2.42 10.89 -19.98
C LEU A 122 3.07 9.51 -20.17
N VAL A 123 2.65 8.73 -21.17
CA VAL A 123 3.24 7.41 -21.48
C VAL A 123 4.76 7.51 -21.66
N THR A 124 5.19 8.53 -22.41
CA THR A 124 6.62 8.79 -22.65
C THR A 124 7.35 9.13 -21.34
N ALA A 125 6.74 9.97 -20.48
CA ALA A 125 7.33 10.36 -19.20
C ALA A 125 7.36 9.24 -18.14
N LEU A 126 6.39 8.32 -18.15
CA LEU A 126 6.29 7.20 -17.22
C LEU A 126 7.22 6.04 -17.59
N GLY A 127 7.55 5.88 -18.87
CA GLY A 127 8.41 4.80 -19.35
C GLY A 127 9.82 4.80 -18.75
N THR A 128 10.32 5.95 -18.28
CA THR A 128 11.72 6.14 -17.85
C THR A 128 11.91 6.35 -16.34
N ARG A 129 10.84 6.32 -15.54
CA ARG A 129 10.91 6.63 -14.09
C ARG A 129 10.80 5.37 -13.24
N GLU A 130 11.78 5.14 -12.38
CA GLU A 130 11.69 4.16 -11.29
C GLU A 130 10.98 4.77 -10.08
N VAL A 131 10.12 3.98 -9.42
CA VAL A 131 9.44 4.39 -8.20
C VAL A 131 10.20 3.85 -6.99
N GLN A 132 10.56 4.72 -6.05
CA GLN A 132 11.28 4.36 -4.83
C GLN A 132 10.32 4.23 -3.65
N THR A 133 9.61 3.10 -3.52
CA THR A 133 8.65 2.90 -2.43
C THR A 133 8.62 1.47 -1.85
N LEU A 134 8.17 1.38 -0.59
CA LEU A 134 7.87 0.13 0.13
C LEU A 134 6.36 -0.17 0.14
N ALA A 135 5.58 0.47 -0.74
CA ALA A 135 4.15 0.19 -0.83
C ALA A 135 3.94 -1.23 -1.38
N ALA A 136 3.18 -2.05 -0.65
CA ALA A 136 3.00 -3.46 -1.01
C ALA A 136 2.47 -3.65 -2.45
N GLY A 137 3.00 -4.61 -3.20
CA GLY A 137 2.57 -4.91 -4.57
C GLY A 137 2.72 -3.77 -5.60
N ILE A 138 3.49 -2.71 -5.32
CA ILE A 138 3.68 -1.59 -6.25
C ILE A 138 4.32 -2.02 -7.58
N ASP A 139 5.30 -2.93 -7.55
CA ASP A 139 5.97 -3.40 -8.76
C ASP A 139 4.98 -4.05 -9.72
N THR A 140 4.07 -4.87 -9.21
CA THR A 140 2.99 -5.50 -9.98
C THR A 140 2.04 -4.44 -10.54
N LEU A 141 1.62 -3.46 -9.72
CA LEU A 141 0.74 -2.38 -10.16
C LEU A 141 1.36 -1.54 -11.27
N MET A 142 2.65 -1.21 -11.17
CA MET A 142 3.36 -0.44 -12.19
C MET A 142 3.54 -1.23 -13.48
N ALA A 143 3.74 -2.54 -13.39
CA ALA A 143 3.83 -3.39 -14.56
C ALA A 143 2.45 -3.56 -15.24
N GLU A 144 1.37 -3.75 -14.47
CA GLU A 144 -0.01 -3.77 -14.99
C GLU A 144 -0.38 -2.44 -15.68
N LEU A 145 0.08 -1.31 -15.11
CA LEU A 145 -0.11 0.00 -15.72
C LEU A 145 0.60 0.09 -17.08
N LYS A 146 1.86 -0.32 -17.18
CA LYS A 146 2.61 -0.30 -18.45
C LYS A 146 1.95 -1.16 -19.53
N GLU A 147 1.44 -2.32 -19.16
CA GLU A 147 0.68 -3.20 -20.05
C GLU A 147 -0.64 -2.57 -20.48
N SER A 148 -1.39 -1.98 -19.55
CA SER A 148 -2.65 -1.29 -19.83
C SER A 148 -2.46 -0.09 -20.77
N LEU A 149 -1.36 0.65 -20.62
CA LEU A 149 -1.01 1.75 -21.52
C LEU A 149 -0.67 1.28 -22.95
N SER A 150 -0.24 0.02 -23.08
CA SER A 150 0.12 -0.59 -24.38
C SER A 150 -1.07 -1.31 -25.03
N ALA A 151 -2.01 -1.81 -24.22
CA ALA A 151 -3.26 -2.40 -24.65
C ALA A 151 -4.24 -1.29 -25.05
N GLY A 152 -4.40 -1.06 -26.37
CA GLY A 152 -5.29 -0.02 -26.89
C GLY A 152 -6.73 -0.08 -26.32
N ILE A 153 -7.44 1.03 -26.43
CA ILE A 153 -8.76 1.22 -25.80
C ILE A 153 -9.85 0.42 -26.54
N ARG A 154 -10.69 -0.30 -25.80
CA ARG A 154 -11.77 -1.15 -26.33
C ARG A 154 -13.03 -0.34 -26.67
N PRO A 155 -13.82 -0.77 -27.68
CA PRO A 155 -15.08 -0.12 -28.05
C PRO A 155 -16.20 -0.45 -27.05
N VAL A 156 -17.19 0.44 -26.92
CA VAL A 156 -18.35 0.27 -26.01
C VAL A 156 -19.58 -0.38 -26.68
N SER A 157 -19.38 -1.10 -27.78
CA SER A 157 -20.50 -1.69 -28.56
C SER A 157 -21.26 -2.77 -27.79
N GLY A 158 -20.60 -3.46 -26.86
CA GLY A 158 -21.22 -4.47 -25.99
C GLY A 158 -21.93 -3.91 -24.76
N HIS A 159 -21.79 -2.61 -24.48
CA HIS A 159 -22.36 -2.00 -23.27
C HIS A 159 -23.84 -1.68 -23.46
N SER A 160 -24.63 -1.91 -22.41
CA SER A 160 -26.09 -1.79 -22.41
C SER A 160 -26.63 -0.73 -21.44
N HIS A 161 -25.84 -0.34 -20.44
CA HIS A 161 -26.21 0.61 -19.41
C HIS A 161 -25.16 1.70 -19.23
N ALA A 162 -25.58 2.83 -18.65
CA ALA A 162 -24.72 3.94 -18.29
C ALA A 162 -25.08 4.45 -16.89
N ILE A 163 -24.04 4.72 -16.08
CA ILE A 163 -24.13 5.37 -14.77
C ILE A 163 -23.57 6.78 -14.94
N VAL A 164 -24.37 7.79 -14.64
CA VAL A 164 -24.05 9.20 -14.87
C VAL A 164 -23.82 9.91 -13.54
N PHE A 165 -22.72 10.66 -13.44
CA PHE A 165 -22.32 11.40 -12.26
C PHE A 165 -22.28 12.90 -12.58
N LEU A 166 -22.97 13.70 -11.78
CA LEU A 166 -22.85 15.16 -11.82
C LEU A 166 -21.99 15.65 -10.67
N TYR A 167 -21.09 16.60 -10.96
CA TYR A 167 -20.26 17.29 -9.97
C TYR A 167 -20.54 18.78 -10.01
N GLU A 168 -21.15 19.31 -8.94
CA GLU A 168 -21.49 20.74 -8.88
C GLU A 168 -20.25 21.63 -8.84
N HIS A 169 -20.34 22.79 -9.49
CA HIS A 169 -19.41 23.87 -9.26
C HIS A 169 -19.74 24.56 -7.94
N HIS A 170 -18.71 25.04 -7.29
CA HIS A 170 -18.86 26.11 -6.31
C HIS A 170 -18.92 27.45 -7.03
N ARG A 171 -19.25 28.55 -6.32
CA ARG A 171 -19.30 29.89 -6.92
C ARG A 171 -18.04 30.21 -7.72
N ALA A 172 -18.17 31.02 -8.76
CA ALA A 172 -16.99 31.55 -9.44
C ALA A 172 -16.06 32.28 -8.45
N PRO A 173 -14.73 32.13 -8.59
CA PRO A 173 -13.77 32.93 -7.84
C PRO A 173 -13.99 34.43 -8.10
N ARG A 174 -13.79 35.25 -7.08
CA ARG A 174 -13.84 36.71 -7.23
C ARG A 174 -12.46 37.22 -7.63
N ALA A 175 -12.39 38.20 -8.52
CA ALA A 175 -11.12 38.68 -9.04
C ALA A 175 -10.18 39.29 -7.97
N ASP A 176 -10.74 39.75 -6.85
CA ASP A 176 -10.04 40.40 -5.75
C ASP A 176 -9.68 39.46 -4.58
N GLU A 177 -10.07 38.18 -4.63
CA GLU A 177 -9.79 37.25 -3.54
C GLU A 177 -8.46 36.50 -3.70
N PRO A 178 -7.78 36.10 -2.62
CA PRO A 178 -6.48 35.44 -2.70
C PRO A 178 -6.51 34.14 -3.50
N GLY A 179 -5.54 33.98 -4.42
CA GLY A 179 -5.40 32.80 -5.28
C GLY A 179 -6.35 32.76 -6.47
N ALA A 180 -7.19 33.78 -6.67
CA ALA A 180 -8.13 33.85 -7.79
C ALA A 180 -7.44 33.75 -9.15
N ASP A 181 -6.24 34.33 -9.30
CA ASP A 181 -5.41 34.24 -10.49
C ASP A 181 -5.13 32.80 -10.94
N TRP A 182 -4.99 31.86 -9.99
CA TRP A 182 -4.76 30.45 -10.28
C TRP A 182 -6.04 29.70 -10.63
N ILE A 183 -7.15 29.99 -9.94
CA ILE A 183 -8.39 29.19 -10.00
C ILE A 183 -9.49 29.80 -10.88
N MET A 184 -9.31 31.01 -11.40
CA MET A 184 -10.28 31.67 -12.28
C MET A 184 -10.57 30.81 -13.51
N ASP A 185 -11.86 30.67 -13.83
CA ASP A 185 -12.36 29.93 -14.99
C ASP A 185 -11.89 28.46 -15.02
N ALA A 186 -11.64 27.83 -13.88
CA ALA A 186 -11.16 26.44 -13.79
C ALA A 186 -12.25 25.47 -13.28
N GLN A 187 -13.50 25.92 -13.13
CA GLN A 187 -14.59 25.12 -12.52
C GLN A 187 -14.89 23.85 -13.30
N ASP A 188 -14.94 23.92 -14.64
CA ASP A 188 -15.16 22.76 -15.51
C ASP A 188 -14.03 21.74 -15.38
N HIS A 189 -12.77 22.21 -15.35
CA HIS A 189 -11.59 21.37 -15.19
C HIS A 189 -11.57 20.67 -13.84
N ARG A 190 -11.90 21.40 -12.77
CA ARG A 190 -12.07 20.83 -11.44
C ARG A 190 -13.16 19.76 -11.43
N ALA A 191 -14.33 20.05 -11.99
CA ALA A 191 -15.45 19.10 -12.03
C ALA A 191 -15.10 17.87 -12.86
N CYS A 192 -14.44 18.04 -14.00
CA CYS A 192 -13.91 16.96 -14.83
C CYS A 192 -12.92 16.09 -14.04
N LEU A 193 -11.93 16.69 -13.35
CA LEU A 193 -10.92 15.96 -12.59
C LEU A 193 -11.54 15.08 -11.50
N LEU A 194 -12.43 15.65 -10.68
CA LEU A 194 -13.07 14.93 -9.56
C LEU A 194 -14.08 13.88 -10.03
N SER A 195 -14.84 14.18 -11.09
CA SER A 195 -15.80 13.21 -11.67
C SER A 195 -15.10 12.07 -12.40
N SER A 196 -13.95 12.34 -13.02
CA SER A 196 -13.10 11.32 -13.66
C SER A 196 -12.59 10.31 -12.61
N GLU A 197 -12.07 10.77 -11.48
CA GLU A 197 -11.64 9.90 -10.36
C GLU A 197 -12.73 8.88 -10.00
N THR A 198 -13.96 9.35 -9.81
CA THR A 198 -15.11 8.50 -9.47
C THR A 198 -15.48 7.53 -10.58
N ALA A 199 -15.60 8.00 -11.82
CA ALA A 199 -15.97 7.15 -12.94
C ALA A 199 -14.93 6.04 -13.16
N ILE A 200 -13.64 6.35 -13.04
CA ILE A 200 -12.55 5.40 -13.21
C ILE A 200 -12.53 4.37 -12.09
N VAL A 201 -12.74 4.77 -10.84
CA VAL A 201 -12.83 3.83 -9.71
C VAL A 201 -14.00 2.88 -9.91
N ILE A 202 -15.17 3.38 -10.31
CA ILE A 202 -16.36 2.53 -10.49
C ILE A 202 -16.21 1.62 -11.72
N ALA A 203 -15.63 2.10 -12.82
CA ALA A 203 -15.34 1.25 -13.98
C ALA A 203 -14.34 0.14 -13.62
N ASN A 204 -13.27 0.46 -12.88
CA ASN A 204 -12.33 -0.55 -12.37
C ASN A 204 -13.01 -1.55 -11.43
N TYR A 205 -13.88 -1.08 -10.54
CA TYR A 205 -14.64 -1.95 -9.65
C TYR A 205 -15.49 -2.96 -10.42
N LEU A 206 -16.22 -2.52 -11.46
CA LEU A 206 -17.01 -3.41 -12.30
C LEU A 206 -16.15 -4.43 -13.06
N ARG A 207 -15.00 -4.00 -13.60
CA ARG A 207 -14.03 -4.90 -14.26
C ARG A 207 -13.46 -5.94 -13.30
N LEU A 208 -13.16 -5.57 -12.06
CA LEU A 208 -12.72 -6.51 -11.02
C LEU A 208 -13.81 -7.54 -10.66
N LEU A 209 -15.09 -7.16 -10.79
CA LEU A 209 -16.21 -8.07 -10.62
C LEU A 209 -16.49 -8.95 -11.85
N GLY A 210 -15.71 -8.77 -12.93
CA GLY A 210 -15.82 -9.53 -14.17
C GLY A 210 -16.81 -8.96 -15.18
N PHE A 211 -17.21 -7.70 -15.05
CA PHE A 211 -18.11 -7.00 -15.98
C PHE A 211 -17.33 -6.03 -16.87
N ASP A 212 -17.66 -5.97 -18.15
CA ASP A 212 -17.05 -4.96 -19.02
C ASP A 212 -17.56 -3.57 -18.61
N ALA A 213 -16.64 -2.64 -18.43
CA ALA A 213 -16.96 -1.29 -18.05
C ALA A 213 -15.88 -0.31 -18.51
N LYS A 214 -16.32 0.90 -18.87
CA LYS A 214 -15.45 1.98 -19.34
C LYS A 214 -15.88 3.32 -18.78
N ALA A 215 -14.92 4.13 -18.33
CA ALA A 215 -15.15 5.49 -17.88
C ALA A 215 -15.06 6.49 -19.03
N HIS A 216 -15.86 7.54 -18.97
CA HIS A 216 -15.90 8.65 -19.91
C HIS A 216 -15.86 9.98 -19.15
N THR A 217 -15.03 10.89 -19.62
CA THR A 217 -14.66 12.14 -18.95
C THR A 217 -14.86 13.33 -19.91
N GLY A 218 -14.78 14.55 -19.37
CA GLY A 218 -14.82 15.77 -20.20
C GLY A 218 -13.65 15.89 -21.19
N ALA A 219 -12.53 15.21 -20.92
CA ALA A 219 -11.36 15.18 -21.79
C ALA A 219 -11.36 13.98 -22.76
N ALA A 220 -11.97 12.85 -22.41
CA ALA A 220 -12.00 11.67 -23.26
C ALA A 220 -13.31 10.86 -23.12
N SER A 221 -14.06 10.69 -24.23
CA SER A 221 -15.37 10.03 -24.22
C SER A 221 -15.73 9.33 -25.53
N ASP A 222 -16.49 8.24 -25.43
CA ASP A 222 -17.08 7.50 -26.56
C ASP A 222 -18.60 7.72 -26.65
N VAL A 223 -19.16 8.54 -25.76
CA VAL A 223 -20.60 8.76 -25.63
C VAL A 223 -20.94 10.25 -25.52
N TRP A 224 -22.20 10.58 -25.82
CA TRP A 224 -22.78 11.91 -25.62
C TRP A 224 -23.26 12.04 -24.17
N MET A 225 -22.43 12.61 -23.31
CA MET A 225 -22.65 12.62 -21.86
C MET A 225 -23.85 13.50 -21.46
N SER A 226 -24.07 14.63 -22.15
CA SER A 226 -25.24 15.48 -21.91
C SER A 226 -26.56 14.78 -22.25
N ARG A 227 -26.56 13.93 -23.28
CA ARG A 227 -27.74 13.12 -23.62
C ARG A 227 -28.05 12.13 -22.50
N LEU A 228 -27.02 11.41 -22.05
CA LEU A 228 -27.14 10.44 -20.96
C LEU A 228 -27.58 11.09 -19.65
N SER A 229 -27.15 12.31 -19.33
CA SER A 229 -27.60 13.01 -18.10
C SER A 229 -29.08 13.38 -18.13
N VAL A 230 -29.66 13.65 -19.30
CA VAL A 230 -31.11 13.88 -19.45
C VAL A 230 -31.86 12.55 -19.35
N GLN A 231 -31.39 11.51 -20.05
CA GLN A 231 -32.00 10.17 -20.01
C GLN A 231 -31.96 9.54 -18.61
N ALA A 232 -30.90 9.76 -17.84
CA ALA A 232 -30.77 9.32 -16.44
C ALA A 232 -31.63 10.14 -15.46
N GLY A 233 -32.35 11.16 -15.94
CA GLY A 233 -33.21 11.99 -15.11
C GLY A 233 -32.45 12.85 -14.11
N LEU A 234 -31.28 13.37 -14.50
CA LEU A 234 -30.48 14.30 -13.72
C LEU A 234 -30.57 15.74 -14.22
N THR A 235 -30.89 15.93 -15.50
CA THR A 235 -30.89 17.25 -16.17
C THR A 235 -32.08 17.40 -17.10
N TRP A 236 -32.46 18.64 -17.41
CA TRP A 236 -33.31 18.99 -18.54
C TRP A 236 -32.45 19.36 -19.74
N ALA A 237 -32.89 18.98 -20.95
CA ALA A 237 -32.27 19.43 -22.18
C ALA A 237 -32.66 20.89 -22.47
N THR A 238 -31.67 21.73 -22.79
CA THR A 238 -31.89 23.11 -23.26
C THR A 238 -30.96 23.42 -24.44
N PRO A 239 -31.26 24.45 -25.25
CA PRO A 239 -30.38 24.86 -26.37
C PRO A 239 -28.95 25.23 -25.95
N ASP A 240 -28.78 25.74 -24.72
CA ASP A 240 -27.48 26.14 -24.17
C ASP A 240 -26.74 24.99 -23.48
N GLY A 241 -27.31 23.78 -23.49
CA GLY A 241 -26.77 22.59 -22.82
C GLY A 241 -27.70 22.01 -21.74
N PRO A 242 -27.28 20.94 -21.05
CA PRO A 242 -28.06 20.33 -19.99
C PRO A 242 -28.15 21.24 -18.74
N ARG A 243 -29.31 21.31 -18.11
CA ARG A 243 -29.53 22.10 -16.87
C ARG A 243 -30.03 21.21 -15.73
N ALA A 244 -29.32 21.21 -14.60
CA ALA A 244 -29.62 20.37 -13.43
C ALA A 244 -30.57 21.07 -12.42
N PRO A 245 -31.45 20.32 -11.73
CA PRO A 245 -32.23 20.82 -10.60
C PRO A 245 -31.35 21.47 -9.54
N TRP A 246 -31.76 22.62 -9.02
CA TRP A 246 -31.04 23.45 -8.03
C TRP A 246 -29.67 23.99 -8.46
N VAL A 247 -28.86 23.25 -9.22
CA VAL A 247 -27.48 23.60 -9.59
C VAL A 247 -27.42 24.45 -10.87
N GLY A 248 -28.40 24.33 -11.77
CA GLY A 248 -28.41 25.07 -13.03
C GLY A 248 -27.44 24.45 -14.03
N ASP A 249 -26.68 25.27 -14.73
CA ASP A 249 -25.61 24.91 -15.68
C ASP A 249 -24.23 24.73 -15.01
N GLN A 250 -24.16 24.90 -13.69
CA GLN A 250 -22.91 24.93 -12.94
C GLN A 250 -22.46 23.53 -12.49
N PHE A 251 -22.14 22.64 -13.44
CA PHE A 251 -21.69 21.28 -13.13
C PHE A 251 -20.85 20.64 -14.25
N GLY A 252 -20.03 19.65 -13.88
CA GLY A 252 -19.39 18.71 -14.81
C GLY A 252 -20.08 17.35 -14.83
N ILE A 253 -19.85 16.57 -15.91
CA ILE A 253 -20.42 15.23 -16.12
C ILE A 253 -19.29 14.22 -16.32
N ALA A 254 -19.41 13.06 -15.68
CA ALA A 254 -18.70 11.84 -16.07
C ALA A 254 -19.68 10.66 -16.17
N VAL A 255 -19.28 9.65 -16.93
CA VAL A 255 -20.12 8.47 -17.19
C VAL A 255 -19.31 7.19 -17.05
N VAL A 256 -19.92 6.13 -16.53
CA VAL A 256 -19.44 4.76 -16.69
C VAL A 256 -20.44 4.00 -17.56
N THR A 257 -19.99 3.44 -18.68
CA THR A 257 -20.78 2.49 -19.47
C THR A 257 -20.39 1.06 -19.12
N THR A 258 -21.34 0.13 -19.16
CA THR A 258 -21.09 -1.26 -18.76
C THR A 258 -22.05 -2.26 -19.42
N ASP A 259 -21.64 -3.53 -19.46
CA ASP A 259 -22.50 -4.67 -19.78
C ASP A 259 -23.32 -5.18 -18.59
N LEU A 260 -23.05 -4.73 -17.36
CA LEU A 260 -23.83 -5.09 -16.17
C LEU A 260 -25.27 -4.61 -16.30
N GLU A 261 -26.23 -5.51 -16.05
CA GLU A 261 -27.65 -5.18 -15.98
C GLU A 261 -27.98 -4.48 -14.65
N ILE A 262 -28.56 -3.28 -14.78
CA ILE A 262 -28.87 -2.38 -13.65
C ILE A 262 -30.17 -1.63 -13.95
N THR A 263 -31.02 -1.43 -12.95
CA THR A 263 -32.30 -0.72 -13.16
C THR A 263 -32.08 0.76 -13.53
N PRO A 264 -32.60 1.21 -14.69
CA PRO A 264 -32.55 2.62 -15.09
C PRO A 264 -33.46 3.53 -14.25
N ASP A 265 -33.04 4.78 -14.07
CA ASP A 265 -33.89 5.86 -13.59
C ASP A 265 -34.81 6.40 -14.69
N ARG A 266 -35.90 7.04 -14.27
CA ARG A 266 -36.83 7.73 -15.16
C ARG A 266 -36.40 9.18 -15.43
N PRO A 267 -36.49 9.70 -16.66
CA PRO A 267 -36.23 11.10 -16.98
C PRO A 267 -37.05 12.10 -16.15
N LEU A 268 -36.56 13.33 -16.00
CA LEU A 268 -37.30 14.40 -15.31
C LEU A 268 -38.50 14.87 -16.15
N ALA A 269 -39.64 15.09 -15.50
CA ALA A 269 -40.73 15.86 -16.11
C ALA A 269 -40.26 17.32 -16.36
N PRO A 270 -40.89 18.05 -17.31
CA PRO A 270 -40.52 19.43 -17.64
C PRO A 270 -40.37 20.32 -16.41
N GLU A 271 -39.39 21.24 -16.44
CA GLU A 271 -39.06 22.08 -15.27
C GLU A 271 -40.26 22.87 -14.75
N ALA A 272 -41.13 23.36 -15.64
CA ALA A 272 -42.35 24.09 -15.30
C ALA A 272 -43.35 23.28 -14.43
N GLU A 273 -43.22 21.95 -14.40
CA GLU A 273 -44.08 21.07 -13.60
C GLU A 273 -43.51 20.78 -12.20
N GLN A 274 -42.31 21.28 -11.88
CA GLN A 274 -41.62 20.99 -10.62
C GLN A 274 -42.00 21.99 -9.52
N SER A 275 -42.64 21.51 -8.46
CA SER A 275 -43.06 22.36 -7.33
C SER A 275 -42.06 22.40 -6.15
N ASN A 276 -41.05 21.52 -6.16
CA ASN A 276 -40.18 21.28 -4.99
C ASN A 276 -38.82 22.00 -5.05
N LEU A 277 -38.57 22.86 -6.05
CA LEU A 277 -37.26 23.45 -6.30
C LEU A 277 -36.90 24.62 -5.34
N THR A 278 -37.88 25.36 -4.84
CA THR A 278 -37.65 26.63 -4.09
C THR A 278 -38.33 26.72 -2.72
N GLY A 279 -39.05 25.66 -2.32
CA GLY A 279 -39.86 25.63 -1.09
C GLY A 279 -39.06 25.66 0.22
N LEU A 280 -39.76 25.95 1.33
CA LEU A 280 -39.14 26.07 2.66
C LEU A 280 -38.43 24.77 3.12
N ARG A 281 -38.97 23.60 2.76
CA ARG A 281 -38.34 22.30 3.06
C ARG A 281 -36.95 22.17 2.45
N TRP A 282 -36.79 22.59 1.19
CA TRP A 282 -35.49 22.62 0.51
C TRP A 282 -34.57 23.66 1.14
N LYS A 283 -35.07 24.87 1.45
CA LYS A 283 -34.25 25.91 2.09
C LYS A 283 -33.67 25.44 3.43
N LEU A 284 -34.48 24.78 4.26
CA LEU A 284 -34.07 24.31 5.59
C LEU A 284 -33.34 22.95 5.58
N GLY A 285 -33.42 22.19 4.48
CA GLY A 285 -32.78 20.86 4.37
C GLY A 285 -33.47 19.80 5.22
N VAL A 286 -34.81 19.78 5.22
CA VAL A 286 -35.60 18.84 6.05
C VAL A 286 -35.39 17.39 5.61
N ASP A 287 -35.22 17.15 4.31
CA ASP A 287 -35.24 15.81 3.71
C ASP A 287 -33.87 15.38 3.15
N SER A 288 -32.85 16.24 3.21
CA SER A 288 -31.59 16.08 2.47
C SER A 288 -30.41 16.74 3.18
N ALA A 289 -29.18 16.29 2.87
CA ALA A 289 -27.95 16.85 3.46
C ALA A 289 -27.66 18.28 2.92
N LYS A 290 -27.83 18.47 1.62
CA LYS A 290 -27.74 19.77 0.93
C LYS A 290 -29.10 20.47 0.99
N SER A 291 -29.05 21.79 1.07
CA SER A 291 -30.20 22.68 1.21
C SER A 291 -29.89 24.03 0.57
N GLY A 292 -30.93 24.85 0.36
CA GLY A 292 -30.76 26.22 -0.12
C GLY A 292 -29.90 27.11 0.78
N MET A 293 -29.61 26.70 2.03
CA MET A 293 -28.80 27.45 2.99
C MET A 293 -27.36 26.96 3.15
N ASN A 294 -27.03 25.74 2.73
CA ASN A 294 -25.71 25.14 2.94
C ASN A 294 -25.07 24.55 1.67
N ARG A 295 -25.71 24.67 0.50
CA ARG A 295 -25.28 24.03 -0.75
C ARG A 295 -23.82 24.36 -1.08
N ASP A 296 -23.52 25.64 -1.21
CA ASP A 296 -22.19 26.15 -1.53
C ASP A 296 -21.61 26.85 -0.29
N PRO A 297 -20.54 26.31 0.32
CA PRO A 297 -19.93 26.89 1.51
C PRO A 297 -19.20 28.22 1.23
N TYR A 298 -18.91 28.54 -0.03
CA TYR A 298 -18.12 29.71 -0.42
C TYR A 298 -18.97 30.93 -0.78
N VAL A 299 -20.30 30.83 -0.81
CA VAL A 299 -21.21 31.97 -1.14
C VAL A 299 -20.86 33.26 -0.38
N ARG A 300 -20.34 33.15 0.86
CA ARG A 300 -19.96 34.29 1.70
C ARG A 300 -18.54 34.20 2.27
N ARG A 301 -17.68 33.36 1.69
CA ARG A 301 -16.31 33.12 2.18
C ARG A 301 -15.35 33.01 1.03
N ASP A 302 -14.12 33.48 1.22
CA ASP A 302 -13.04 33.28 0.25
C ASP A 302 -12.62 31.82 0.24
N TYR A 303 -12.15 31.33 -0.91
CA TYR A 303 -11.60 29.98 -1.00
C TYR A 303 -10.44 29.77 -0.02
N ALA A 304 -9.55 30.76 0.15
CA ALA A 304 -8.42 30.69 1.07
C ALA A 304 -8.80 30.47 2.55
N GLN A 305 -10.05 30.78 2.93
CA GLN A 305 -10.57 30.55 4.30
C GLN A 305 -11.16 29.16 4.50
N GLY A 306 -11.34 28.39 3.42
CA GLY A 306 -11.91 27.06 3.43
C GLY A 306 -13.40 26.99 3.79
N PRO A 307 -13.99 25.78 3.72
CA PRO A 307 -15.42 25.56 3.95
C PRO A 307 -15.77 25.51 5.44
N LEU A 308 -14.79 25.36 6.32
CA LEU A 308 -14.94 25.28 7.77
C LEU A 308 -14.41 26.55 8.47
N PRO A 309 -14.99 26.98 9.61
CA PRO A 309 -14.66 28.25 10.25
C PRO A 309 -13.38 28.18 11.12
N PHE A 310 -12.23 27.93 10.50
CA PHE A 310 -10.92 27.81 11.15
C PHE A 310 -10.45 29.06 11.90
N GLU A 311 -10.90 30.23 11.45
CA GLU A 311 -10.56 31.54 12.02
C GLU A 311 -11.06 31.71 13.46
N ARG A 312 -11.98 30.85 13.91
CA ARG A 312 -12.56 30.88 15.26
C ARG A 312 -11.79 30.01 16.26
N LEU A 313 -10.84 29.20 15.80
CA LEU A 313 -10.06 28.32 16.68
C LEU A 313 -9.00 29.13 17.43
N LYS A 314 -8.81 28.81 18.71
CA LYS A 314 -7.73 29.40 19.52
C LYS A 314 -6.39 28.89 18.99
N ARG A 315 -5.55 29.83 18.54
CA ARG A 315 -4.19 29.59 18.07
C ARG A 315 -3.19 29.75 19.22
N VAL A 316 -2.15 28.93 19.22
CA VAL A 316 -1.06 28.94 20.20
C VAL A 316 0.29 28.80 19.47
N ASP A 317 1.36 29.33 20.05
CA ASP A 317 2.66 29.39 19.35
C ASP A 317 3.40 28.05 19.35
N LYS A 318 3.08 27.17 20.31
CA LYS A 318 3.61 25.80 20.40
C LYS A 318 2.46 24.81 20.56
N PRO A 319 2.60 23.58 20.04
CA PRO A 319 1.61 22.54 20.24
C PRO A 319 1.27 22.31 21.72
N THR A 320 0.05 21.82 21.99
CA THR A 320 -0.45 21.56 23.35
C THR A 320 0.19 20.37 24.05
N SER A 321 0.97 19.57 23.32
CA SER A 321 1.81 18.48 23.84
C SER A 321 3.28 18.84 23.71
N TYR A 322 4.09 18.44 24.68
CA TYR A 322 5.51 18.80 24.72
C TYR A 322 6.31 18.10 23.63
N ILE A 323 7.21 18.84 22.97
CA ILE A 323 8.18 18.33 21.99
C ILE A 323 9.55 18.91 22.33
N ASP A 324 10.53 18.03 22.55
CA ASP A 324 11.94 18.36 22.66
C ASP A 324 12.58 18.29 21.27
N GLU A 325 12.32 19.29 20.43
CA GLU A 325 12.65 19.27 19.00
C GLU A 325 14.11 18.94 18.67
N GLU A 326 15.04 19.34 19.53
CA GLU A 326 16.48 19.06 19.38
C GLU A 326 16.81 17.57 19.48
N ASN A 327 15.93 16.79 20.13
CA ASN A 327 16.14 15.38 20.46
C ASN A 327 15.04 14.47 19.90
N VAL A 328 14.27 14.96 18.93
CA VAL A 328 13.33 14.09 18.19
C VAL A 328 14.13 13.21 17.24
N ALA A 329 14.14 11.91 17.49
CA ALA A 329 14.90 10.95 16.70
C ALA A 329 14.24 10.70 15.33
N ARG A 330 15.00 10.90 14.26
CA ARG A 330 14.63 10.44 12.92
C ARG A 330 14.86 8.94 12.80
N VAL A 331 13.88 8.21 12.28
CA VAL A 331 13.92 6.75 12.08
C VAL A 331 13.77 6.44 10.59
N PRO A 332 14.29 5.31 10.07
CA PRO A 332 14.23 5.00 8.65
C PRO A 332 12.81 4.69 8.22
N LYS A 333 12.46 4.88 6.93
CA LYS A 333 11.14 4.50 6.39
C LYS A 333 10.82 3.01 6.64
N ARG A 334 11.84 2.15 6.72
CA ARG A 334 11.77 0.73 7.08
C ARG A 334 11.12 0.46 8.45
N SER A 335 11.04 1.46 9.33
CA SER A 335 10.33 1.36 10.62
C SER A 335 8.80 1.39 10.51
N ASP A 336 8.24 1.70 9.33
CA ASP A 336 6.81 1.60 9.07
C ASP A 336 6.32 0.16 9.31
N MET A 337 5.32 -0.01 10.17
CA MET A 337 4.81 -1.33 10.55
C MET A 337 4.21 -2.11 9.38
N PHE A 338 3.67 -1.45 8.35
CA PHE A 338 3.24 -2.15 7.13
C PHE A 338 4.41 -2.66 6.31
N ALA A 339 5.51 -1.90 6.25
CA ALA A 339 6.75 -2.39 5.66
C ALA A 339 7.29 -3.57 6.49
N ARG A 340 7.34 -3.44 7.82
CA ARG A 340 7.78 -4.54 8.71
C ARG A 340 6.97 -5.82 8.50
N ALA A 341 5.65 -5.73 8.40
CA ALA A 341 4.79 -6.87 8.09
C ALA A 341 5.10 -7.47 6.71
N GLN A 342 5.34 -6.62 5.70
CA GLN A 342 5.66 -7.05 4.34
C GLN A 342 7.05 -7.69 4.18
N PHE A 343 8.01 -7.37 5.05
CA PHE A 343 9.33 -8.01 5.06
C PHE A 343 9.39 -9.23 6.00
N GLY A 344 8.27 -9.61 6.62
CA GLY A 344 8.20 -10.76 7.53
C GLY A 344 8.70 -10.52 8.95
N ASP A 345 9.03 -9.29 9.34
CA ASP A 345 9.53 -8.94 10.69
C ASP A 345 8.57 -9.34 11.82
N MET A 346 7.28 -9.46 11.49
CA MET A 346 6.20 -9.75 12.42
C MET A 346 5.67 -11.19 12.29
N GLY A 347 6.43 -12.06 11.62
CA GLY A 347 6.11 -13.48 11.42
C GLY A 347 5.42 -13.79 10.09
N LYS A 348 5.48 -15.08 9.72
CA LYS A 348 5.00 -15.62 8.43
C LYS A 348 3.53 -15.30 8.15
N HIS A 349 2.67 -15.47 9.15
CA HIS A 349 1.23 -15.20 8.99
C HIS A 349 0.94 -13.76 8.54
N LEU A 350 1.64 -12.77 9.12
CA LEU A 350 1.48 -11.36 8.72
C LEU A 350 2.10 -11.08 7.36
N HIS A 351 3.23 -11.72 7.03
CA HIS A 351 3.88 -11.62 5.73
C HIS A 351 2.94 -12.06 4.61
N GLU A 352 2.31 -13.22 4.76
CA GLU A 352 1.36 -13.78 3.79
C GLU A 352 0.15 -12.86 3.60
N HIS A 353 -0.43 -12.33 4.68
CA HIS A 353 -1.57 -11.40 4.63
C HIS A 353 -1.18 -9.98 4.20
N SER A 354 0.12 -9.67 4.12
CA SER A 354 0.66 -8.41 3.58
C SER A 354 1.06 -8.52 2.12
N SER A 355 1.40 -9.72 1.66
CA SER A 355 1.93 -10.01 0.34
C SER A 355 1.01 -9.51 -0.77
N GLY A 356 1.59 -8.85 -1.78
CA GLY A 356 0.85 -8.22 -2.87
C GLY A 356 -0.17 -7.17 -2.41
N GLY A 357 -0.08 -6.71 -1.15
CA GLY A 357 -1.04 -5.80 -0.54
C GLY A 357 -2.42 -6.41 -0.27
N MET A 358 -2.48 -7.70 0.08
CA MET A 358 -3.71 -8.48 0.29
C MET A 358 -4.72 -7.78 1.21
N TYR A 359 -4.28 -7.21 2.34
CA TYR A 359 -5.14 -6.44 3.27
C TYR A 359 -5.90 -5.25 2.63
N VAL A 360 -5.48 -4.75 1.46
CA VAL A 360 -6.24 -3.77 0.66
C VAL A 360 -7.01 -4.43 -0.49
N ARG A 361 -6.46 -5.49 -1.08
CA ARG A 361 -7.08 -6.20 -2.22
C ARG A 361 -8.29 -7.05 -1.82
N LYS A 362 -8.36 -7.41 -0.54
CA LYS A 362 -9.42 -8.24 0.06
C LYS A 362 -10.82 -7.76 -0.27
N ALA A 363 -11.01 -6.43 -0.36
CA ALA A 363 -12.27 -5.81 -0.78
C ALA A 363 -12.14 -5.17 -2.17
N ALA A 364 -13.11 -5.44 -3.05
CA ALA A 364 -13.10 -4.94 -4.43
C ALA A 364 -13.09 -3.41 -4.54
N PRO A 365 -13.88 -2.63 -3.75
CA PRO A 365 -13.87 -1.18 -3.85
C PRO A 365 -12.49 -0.56 -3.53
N SER A 366 -11.80 -1.08 -2.52
CA SER A 366 -10.46 -0.58 -2.16
C SER A 366 -9.40 -0.96 -3.18
N TYR A 367 -9.50 -2.13 -3.82
CA TYR A 367 -8.56 -2.48 -4.89
C TYR A 367 -8.74 -1.61 -6.13
N ALA A 368 -9.99 -1.32 -6.51
CA ALA A 368 -10.31 -0.40 -7.59
C ALA A 368 -9.71 1.00 -7.36
N GLN A 369 -9.80 1.51 -6.12
CA GLN A 369 -9.18 2.77 -5.71
C GLN A 369 -7.65 2.71 -5.73
N ARG A 370 -7.06 1.60 -5.29
CA ARG A 370 -5.60 1.40 -5.25
C ARG A 370 -4.98 1.45 -6.65
N ARG A 371 -5.64 0.87 -7.66
CA ARG A 371 -5.16 0.92 -9.06
C ARG A 371 -5.01 2.37 -9.54
N ALA A 372 -6.04 3.21 -9.34
CA ALA A 372 -5.98 4.63 -9.70
C ALA A 372 -4.89 5.39 -8.94
N LEU A 373 -4.75 5.12 -7.64
CA LEU A 373 -3.73 5.72 -6.77
C LEU A 373 -2.30 5.40 -7.25
N GLY A 374 -2.06 4.18 -7.75
CA GLY A 374 -0.77 3.76 -8.29
C GLY A 374 -0.26 4.63 -9.44
N VAL A 375 -1.16 5.06 -10.34
CA VAL A 375 -0.84 5.86 -11.54
C VAL A 375 -0.27 7.24 -11.18
N PHE A 376 -0.62 7.79 -10.02
CA PHE A 376 -0.13 9.10 -9.58
C PHE A 376 1.26 9.06 -8.94
N THR A 377 1.73 7.88 -8.53
CA THR A 377 3.01 7.74 -7.80
C THR A 377 4.19 8.38 -8.55
N PRO A 378 4.37 8.15 -9.87
CA PRO A 378 5.48 8.74 -10.62
C PRO A 378 5.34 10.26 -10.86
N LEU A 379 4.16 10.84 -10.59
CA LEU A 379 3.84 12.27 -10.76
C LEU A 379 4.01 13.08 -9.47
N GLN A 380 4.20 12.42 -8.33
CA GLN A 380 4.35 13.08 -7.02
C GLN A 380 5.49 14.10 -6.98
N ASP A 381 6.52 13.87 -7.78
CA ASP A 381 7.69 14.73 -7.95
C ASP A 381 8.00 14.94 -9.44
N GLY A 382 8.79 15.96 -9.78
CA GLY A 382 9.10 16.26 -11.17
C GLY A 382 10.02 17.47 -11.36
N PRO A 383 10.32 17.79 -12.63
CA PRO A 383 11.16 18.92 -12.96
C PRO A 383 10.52 20.25 -12.54
N VAL A 384 11.37 21.21 -12.18
CA VAL A 384 10.97 22.57 -11.81
C VAL A 384 11.02 23.46 -13.06
N ALA A 385 9.95 24.22 -13.30
CA ALA A 385 9.89 25.14 -14.43
C ALA A 385 10.89 26.29 -14.28
N LYS A 386 11.40 26.79 -15.41
CA LYS A 386 12.23 28.00 -15.45
C LYS A 386 11.29 29.20 -15.64
N GLY A 387 11.33 30.19 -14.75
CA GLY A 387 10.45 31.35 -14.85
C GLY A 387 10.47 32.28 -13.64
N ALA A 388 9.58 33.27 -13.67
CA ALA A 388 9.36 34.19 -12.56
C ALA A 388 8.76 33.44 -11.36
N ARG A 389 9.25 33.76 -10.16
CA ARG A 389 8.90 33.07 -8.92
C ARG A 389 8.12 34.02 -7.99
N PRO A 390 6.93 33.64 -7.50
CA PRO A 390 6.21 34.40 -6.49
C PRO A 390 6.99 34.47 -5.15
N THR A 391 7.32 35.69 -4.69
CA THR A 391 8.15 35.89 -3.49
C THR A 391 7.36 36.22 -2.22
N ASP A 392 6.08 36.59 -2.33
CA ASP A 392 5.25 36.97 -1.19
C ASP A 392 4.73 35.72 -0.47
N ALA A 393 5.29 35.47 0.71
CA ALA A 393 5.01 34.29 1.51
C ALA A 393 3.55 34.21 2.01
N GLU A 394 2.90 35.35 2.28
CA GLU A 394 1.51 35.39 2.75
C GLU A 394 0.55 35.12 1.59
N ASN A 395 0.79 35.77 0.44
CA ASN A 395 0.00 35.53 -0.77
C ASN A 395 0.15 34.08 -1.26
N ASN A 396 1.37 33.53 -1.26
CA ASN A 396 1.63 32.14 -1.65
C ASN A 396 0.85 31.16 -0.76
N ALA A 397 0.88 31.35 0.56
CA ALA A 397 0.15 30.49 1.49
C ALA A 397 -1.37 30.59 1.30
N ALA A 398 -1.89 31.80 1.05
CA ALA A 398 -3.31 32.01 0.78
C ALA A 398 -3.75 31.39 -0.56
N ALA A 399 -2.95 31.52 -1.61
CA ALA A 399 -3.21 30.94 -2.93
C ALA A 399 -3.18 29.41 -2.90
N LEU A 400 -2.21 28.80 -2.21
CA LEU A 400 -2.16 27.35 -2.02
C LEU A 400 -3.38 26.83 -1.27
N ARG A 401 -3.78 27.49 -0.17
CA ARG A 401 -5.03 27.12 0.53
C ARG A 401 -6.23 27.26 -0.40
N ALA A 402 -6.37 28.38 -1.12
CA ALA A 402 -7.46 28.61 -2.06
C ALA A 402 -7.54 27.51 -3.12
N ALA A 403 -6.42 27.15 -3.73
CA ALA A 403 -6.34 26.08 -4.72
C ALA A 403 -6.70 24.71 -4.12
N SER A 404 -6.18 24.35 -2.94
CA SER A 404 -6.52 23.10 -2.25
C SER A 404 -8.03 23.01 -1.94
N TYR A 405 -8.61 24.08 -1.41
CA TYR A 405 -10.03 24.15 -1.08
C TYR A 405 -10.93 24.20 -2.31
N PHE A 406 -10.49 24.88 -3.37
CA PHE A 406 -11.13 24.86 -4.67
C PHE A 406 -11.18 23.43 -5.20
N LEU A 407 -10.07 22.69 -5.18
CA LEU A 407 -10.01 21.30 -5.65
C LEU A 407 -10.77 20.29 -4.76
N GLY A 408 -11.18 20.66 -3.55
CA GLY A 408 -12.03 19.83 -2.69
C GLY A 408 -11.36 19.21 -1.47
N ILE A 409 -10.26 19.79 -0.98
CA ILE A 409 -9.71 19.47 0.35
C ILE A 409 -10.62 20.00 1.45
N ASP A 410 -10.80 19.25 2.54
CA ASP A 410 -11.68 19.63 3.65
C ASP A 410 -11.00 20.59 4.64
N ALA A 411 -9.70 20.39 4.89
CA ALA A 411 -8.88 21.28 5.71
C ALA A 411 -7.44 21.36 5.15
N ALA A 412 -6.88 22.56 5.05
CA ALA A 412 -5.52 22.79 4.60
C ALA A 412 -4.83 23.81 5.51
N GLY A 413 -3.54 23.63 5.74
CA GLY A 413 -2.74 24.52 6.57
C GLY A 413 -1.26 24.43 6.20
N THR A 414 -0.56 25.54 6.39
CA THR A 414 0.85 25.72 6.05
C THR A 414 1.71 25.69 7.30
N SER A 415 2.89 25.11 7.22
CA SER A 415 3.83 25.06 8.34
C SER A 415 5.27 25.02 7.85
N ARG A 416 6.20 25.27 8.77
CA ARG A 416 7.57 24.80 8.62
C ARG A 416 7.61 23.27 8.48
N CYS A 417 8.66 22.78 7.84
CA CYS A 417 8.99 21.36 7.67
C CYS A 417 10.38 21.10 8.30
N PRO A 418 10.47 20.98 9.64
CA PRO A 418 11.75 20.82 10.32
C PRO A 418 12.33 19.41 10.09
N ASP A 419 13.66 19.27 10.17
CA ASP A 419 14.38 18.03 9.84
C ASP A 419 13.83 16.78 10.56
N TRP A 420 13.38 16.93 11.80
CA TRP A 420 12.84 15.84 12.61
C TRP A 420 11.49 15.28 12.12
N VAL A 421 10.81 15.94 11.17
CA VAL A 421 9.63 15.35 10.51
C VAL A 421 10.00 14.40 9.37
N TRP A 422 11.26 14.41 8.92
CA TRP A 422 11.73 13.55 7.85
C TRP A 422 12.14 12.19 8.40
N TYR A 423 11.86 11.12 7.66
CA TYR A 423 12.53 9.85 7.93
C TYR A 423 14.05 10.03 7.83
N SER A 424 14.83 9.19 8.52
CA SER A 424 16.29 9.22 8.41
C SER A 424 16.76 8.68 7.07
N HIS A 425 16.09 7.64 6.55
CA HIS A 425 16.43 6.96 5.29
C HIS A 425 15.16 6.65 4.49
N ASP A 426 15.29 6.58 3.17
CA ASP A 426 14.20 6.30 2.24
C ASP A 426 13.92 4.79 2.08
N ALA A 427 13.10 4.43 1.09
CA ALA A 427 12.72 3.03 0.81
C ALA A 427 13.90 2.16 0.34
N THR A 428 14.97 2.78 -0.18
CA THR A 428 16.18 2.12 -0.66
C THR A 428 17.26 2.04 0.42
N GLY A 429 16.99 2.59 1.61
CA GLY A 429 17.97 2.70 2.69
C GLY A 429 18.97 3.83 2.50
N ALA A 430 18.79 4.70 1.49
CA ALA A 430 19.63 5.89 1.31
C ALA A 430 19.26 6.96 2.34
N GLU A 431 20.27 7.67 2.86
CA GLU A 431 20.05 8.76 3.81
C GLU A 431 19.24 9.89 3.15
N ILE A 432 18.22 10.35 3.88
CA ILE A 432 17.44 11.52 3.47
C ILE A 432 18.13 12.77 4.00
N VAL A 433 18.51 13.67 3.12
CA VAL A 433 18.91 15.03 3.48
C VAL A 433 17.74 15.97 3.20
N PRO A 434 17.08 16.55 4.23
CA PRO A 434 15.96 17.46 4.04
C PRO A 434 16.32 18.68 3.19
N THR A 435 15.61 18.88 2.08
CA THR A 435 15.82 20.03 1.17
C THR A 435 14.66 21.02 1.19
N HIS A 436 13.49 20.61 1.66
CA HIS A 436 12.32 21.46 1.78
C HIS A 436 12.09 21.86 3.24
N HIS A 437 11.85 23.14 3.48
CA HIS A 437 11.63 23.68 4.83
C HIS A 437 10.20 24.19 5.04
N ASN A 438 9.36 24.12 4.03
CA ASN A 438 7.95 24.48 4.08
C ASN A 438 7.09 23.28 3.69
N ALA A 439 5.90 23.21 4.28
CA ALA A 439 4.89 22.21 3.94
C ALA A 439 3.49 22.84 3.90
N ILE A 440 2.66 22.35 2.98
CA ILE A 440 1.21 22.46 3.08
C ILE A 440 0.64 21.07 3.39
N SER A 441 -0.07 20.98 4.51
CA SER A 441 -0.76 19.77 4.94
C SER A 441 -2.23 19.85 4.61
N MET A 442 -2.81 18.74 4.19
CA MET A 442 -4.19 18.63 3.75
C MET A 442 -4.88 17.47 4.44
N ILE A 443 -6.17 17.62 4.72
CA ILE A 443 -7.06 16.61 5.29
C ILE A 443 -8.22 16.36 4.33
N VAL A 444 -8.50 15.08 4.11
CA VAL A 444 -9.70 14.59 3.43
C VAL A 444 -10.54 13.79 4.43
N ASP A 445 -11.83 14.11 4.53
CA ASP A 445 -12.80 13.39 5.34
C ASP A 445 -13.06 11.98 4.78
N GLN A 446 -13.04 10.96 5.64
CA GLN A 446 -13.36 9.57 5.27
C GLN A 446 -14.86 9.29 5.10
N GLY A 447 -15.72 10.27 5.39
CA GLY A 447 -17.17 10.21 5.20
C GLY A 447 -17.92 9.74 6.45
N PHE A 448 -18.71 10.64 7.04
CA PHE A 448 -19.50 10.35 8.25
C PHE A 448 -20.56 9.27 8.00
N GLU A 449 -21.32 9.43 6.91
CA GLU A 449 -22.49 8.62 6.62
C GLU A 449 -22.13 7.14 6.46
N THR A 450 -21.08 6.80 5.70
CA THR A 450 -20.62 5.41 5.56
C THR A 450 -20.07 4.86 6.88
N MET A 451 -19.34 5.68 7.65
CA MET A 451 -18.78 5.27 8.93
C MET A 451 -19.86 4.97 9.99
N GLU A 452 -21.03 5.61 9.91
CA GLU A 452 -22.19 5.29 10.76
C GLU A 452 -22.76 3.89 10.50
N GLY A 453 -22.78 3.46 9.24
CA GLY A 453 -23.23 2.11 8.87
C GLY A 453 -22.21 1.03 9.24
N ALA A 454 -20.92 1.37 9.22
CA ALA A 454 -19.84 0.40 9.37
C ALA A 454 -19.59 -0.03 10.82
N SER A 455 -19.05 -1.22 11.05
CA SER A 455 -18.46 -1.64 12.34
C SER A 455 -17.15 -0.89 12.63
N GLY A 456 -16.51 -0.38 11.57
CA GLY A 456 -15.20 0.24 11.59
C GLY A 456 -14.06 -0.75 11.24
N ASP A 457 -14.36 -2.04 11.13
CA ASP A 457 -13.44 -3.14 10.82
C ASP A 457 -14.09 -4.23 9.95
N ASP A 458 -15.15 -3.87 9.22
CA ASP A 458 -15.84 -4.70 8.24
C ASP A 458 -15.28 -4.46 6.82
N TRP A 459 -16.02 -4.90 5.80
CA TRP A 459 -15.58 -4.88 4.40
C TRP A 459 -15.46 -3.50 3.75
N ILE A 460 -16.01 -2.44 4.36
CA ILE A 460 -15.88 -1.07 3.82
C ILE A 460 -14.76 -0.27 4.49
N ALA A 461 -14.22 -0.74 5.62
CA ALA A 461 -13.29 0.03 6.44
C ALA A 461 -12.03 0.48 5.67
N VAL A 462 -11.43 -0.42 4.89
CA VAL A 462 -10.28 -0.08 4.03
C VAL A 462 -10.65 0.88 2.90
N SER A 463 -11.84 0.75 2.31
CA SER A 463 -12.31 1.59 1.20
C SER A 463 -12.53 3.04 1.63
N GLN A 464 -12.96 3.28 2.88
CA GLN A 464 -13.02 4.63 3.46
C GLN A 464 -11.63 5.29 3.50
N SER A 465 -10.61 4.52 3.88
CA SER A 465 -9.22 4.99 3.87
C SER A 465 -8.70 5.22 2.46
N MET A 466 -8.90 4.27 1.55
CA MET A 466 -8.38 4.31 0.18
C MET A 466 -9.02 5.43 -0.64
N ARG A 467 -10.33 5.70 -0.48
CA ARG A 467 -10.98 6.88 -1.08
C ARG A 467 -10.27 8.18 -0.69
N ALA A 468 -10.05 8.39 0.61
CA ALA A 468 -9.46 9.63 1.11
C ALA A 468 -7.98 9.75 0.70
N TYR A 469 -7.24 8.64 0.67
CA TYR A 469 -5.86 8.63 0.15
C TYR A 469 -5.79 8.90 -1.35
N LEU A 470 -6.71 8.34 -2.15
CA LEU A 470 -6.80 8.59 -3.58
C LEU A 470 -7.02 10.08 -3.85
N ARG A 471 -8.02 10.66 -3.19
CA ARG A 471 -8.35 12.08 -3.29
C ARG A 471 -7.16 12.98 -2.96
N PHE A 472 -6.46 12.70 -1.86
CA PHE A 472 -5.25 13.46 -1.52
C PHE A 472 -4.16 13.26 -2.58
N SER A 473 -3.92 12.04 -3.05
CA SER A 473 -2.85 11.77 -4.02
C SER A 473 -3.06 12.53 -5.32
N LEU A 474 -4.31 12.64 -5.76
CA LEU A 474 -4.71 13.48 -6.88
C LEU A 474 -4.48 14.97 -6.60
N ILE A 475 -5.11 15.51 -5.56
CA ILE A 475 -5.09 16.96 -5.30
C ILE A 475 -3.71 17.44 -4.84
N GLY A 476 -3.08 16.74 -3.89
CA GLY A 476 -1.73 17.03 -3.43
C GLY A 476 -0.71 16.96 -4.56
N GLY A 477 -0.90 16.03 -5.49
CA GLY A 477 -0.14 15.96 -6.72
C GLY A 477 -0.29 17.21 -7.60
N VAL A 478 -1.52 17.63 -7.89
CA VAL A 478 -1.81 18.87 -8.64
C VAL A 478 -1.19 20.09 -7.95
N ILE A 479 -1.28 20.19 -6.62
CA ILE A 479 -0.67 21.30 -5.87
C ILE A 479 0.85 21.27 -5.96
N ALA A 480 1.49 20.10 -5.85
CA ALA A 480 2.93 19.98 -6.06
C ALA A 480 3.34 20.37 -7.48
N GLN A 481 2.58 19.94 -8.49
CA GLN A 481 2.81 20.33 -9.88
C GLN A 481 2.66 21.84 -10.09
N GLN A 482 1.66 22.48 -9.46
CA GLN A 482 1.48 23.93 -9.52
C GLN A 482 2.69 24.68 -8.95
N ILE A 483 3.20 24.24 -7.79
CA ILE A 483 4.40 24.84 -7.19
C ILE A 483 5.62 24.70 -8.13
N ARG A 484 5.79 23.54 -8.77
CA ARG A 484 6.83 23.30 -9.77
C ARG A 484 6.68 24.17 -11.02
N ASN A 485 5.45 24.37 -11.50
CA ASN A 485 5.14 25.26 -12.61
C ASN A 485 5.52 26.72 -12.29
N LEU A 486 5.42 27.11 -11.02
CA LEU A 486 5.82 28.44 -10.52
C LEU A 486 7.32 28.54 -10.17
N GLY A 487 8.10 27.51 -10.51
CA GLY A 487 9.56 27.53 -10.43
C GLY A 487 10.16 27.14 -9.07
N TYR A 488 9.38 26.52 -8.19
CA TYR A 488 9.83 26.01 -6.90
C TYR A 488 9.84 24.48 -6.87
N SER A 489 10.79 23.87 -6.15
CA SER A 489 10.79 22.43 -5.92
C SER A 489 9.62 22.03 -5.03
N ALA A 490 8.94 20.94 -5.37
CA ALA A 490 7.86 20.40 -4.54
C ALA A 490 7.61 18.92 -4.77
N LYS A 491 7.33 18.21 -3.68
CA LYS A 491 6.96 16.78 -3.67
C LYS A 491 5.69 16.55 -2.87
N ALA A 492 4.74 15.82 -3.46
CA ALA A 492 3.59 15.29 -2.74
C ALA A 492 3.99 14.01 -1.97
N HIS A 493 3.63 13.94 -0.69
CA HIS A 493 3.86 12.79 0.19
C HIS A 493 2.53 12.10 0.48
N THR A 494 2.29 10.99 -0.21
CA THR A 494 1.04 10.22 -0.23
C THR A 494 1.18 8.97 0.64
N VAL A 495 0.12 8.12 0.66
CA VAL A 495 0.21 6.78 1.24
C VAL A 495 1.09 5.83 0.42
N MET A 496 1.28 6.11 -0.88
CA MET A 496 2.08 5.28 -1.78
C MET A 496 3.55 5.62 -1.71
N ASP A 497 3.91 6.90 -1.63
CA ASP A 497 5.29 7.31 -1.38
C ASP A 497 5.33 8.61 -0.58
N GLY A 498 6.22 8.65 0.41
CA GLY A 498 6.44 9.77 1.30
C GLY A 498 7.78 9.62 2.03
N THR A 499 8.39 10.76 2.34
CA THR A 499 9.67 10.87 3.07
C THR A 499 9.54 11.70 4.35
N VAL A 500 8.31 12.14 4.67
CA VAL A 500 7.98 12.90 5.88
C VAL A 500 6.84 12.25 6.64
N LEU A 501 6.86 12.41 7.96
CA LEU A 501 5.78 12.05 8.87
C LEU A 501 4.70 13.13 8.82
N GLN A 502 3.49 12.75 8.46
CA GLN A 502 2.36 13.67 8.32
C GLN A 502 1.77 14.17 9.65
N PRO A 503 1.61 13.33 10.71
CA PRO A 503 1.04 13.78 11.99
C PRO A 503 1.69 15.05 12.58
N PRO A 504 3.03 15.18 12.67
CA PRO A 504 3.61 16.42 13.18
C PRO A 504 3.36 17.63 12.28
N LEU A 505 3.28 17.46 10.96
CA LEU A 505 2.97 18.56 10.05
C LEU A 505 1.52 19.06 10.23
N LEU A 506 0.56 18.17 10.48
CA LEU A 506 -0.82 18.56 10.83
C LEU A 506 -0.89 19.36 12.13
N LEU A 507 -0.09 18.95 13.13
CA LEU A 507 0.01 19.63 14.42
C LEU A 507 0.59 21.04 14.25
N LEU A 508 1.69 21.16 13.51
CA LEU A 508 2.35 22.44 13.24
C LEU A 508 1.49 23.38 12.39
N ALA A 509 0.75 22.85 11.41
CA ALA A 509 -0.20 23.59 10.60
C ALA A 509 -1.49 23.97 11.34
N GLY A 510 -1.65 23.55 12.60
CA GLY A 510 -2.83 23.83 13.42
C GLY A 510 -4.11 23.21 12.87
N LEU A 511 -4.01 22.00 12.32
CA LEU A 511 -5.14 21.22 11.80
C LEU A 511 -5.70 20.22 12.83
N GLY A 512 -5.07 20.10 13.99
CA GLY A 512 -5.57 19.25 15.07
C GLY A 512 -4.63 19.19 16.26
N GLU A 513 -4.99 18.36 17.22
CA GLU A 513 -4.20 18.07 18.42
C GLU A 513 -3.93 16.57 18.56
N ILE A 514 -2.88 16.20 19.30
CA ILE A 514 -2.59 14.79 19.65
C ILE A 514 -3.76 14.22 20.45
N SER A 515 -4.21 13.02 20.09
CA SER A 515 -5.35 12.34 20.72
C SER A 515 -4.95 11.04 21.40
N ARG A 516 -5.83 10.50 22.27
CA ARG A 516 -5.62 9.19 22.92
C ARG A 516 -5.46 8.03 21.93
N ILE A 517 -6.02 8.14 20.72
CA ILE A 517 -5.88 7.12 19.68
C ILE A 517 -4.40 6.85 19.37
N GLY A 518 -3.54 7.85 19.59
CA GLY A 518 -2.10 7.76 19.44
C GLY A 518 -1.64 8.54 18.22
N GLU A 519 -1.29 7.84 17.15
CA GLU A 519 -0.70 8.42 15.92
C GLU A 519 -1.74 9.13 15.02
N VAL A 520 -2.94 9.40 15.55
CA VAL A 520 -4.01 10.12 14.87
C VAL A 520 -4.16 11.49 15.49
N ILE A 521 -3.85 12.52 14.71
CA ILE A 521 -4.15 13.91 15.03
C ILE A 521 -5.66 14.12 14.88
N LEU A 522 -6.31 14.60 15.93
CA LEU A 522 -7.76 14.79 15.95
C LEU A 522 -8.09 16.23 15.61
N HIS A 523 -8.95 16.39 14.61
CA HIS A 523 -9.42 17.67 14.12
C HIS A 523 -10.67 18.14 14.90
N PRO A 524 -10.81 19.42 15.29
CA PRO A 524 -11.91 19.88 16.16
C PRO A 524 -13.32 19.73 15.57
N LEU A 525 -13.46 19.78 14.24
CA LEU A 525 -14.76 19.69 13.56
C LEU A 525 -15.06 18.31 12.94
N LEU A 526 -14.07 17.68 12.30
CA LEU A 526 -14.17 16.35 11.67
C LEU A 526 -13.90 15.20 12.67
N GLY A 527 -13.39 15.51 13.86
CA GLY A 527 -12.89 14.51 14.78
C GLY A 527 -11.66 13.78 14.21
N PRO A 528 -11.48 12.49 14.52
CA PRO A 528 -10.40 11.68 13.96
C PRO A 528 -10.74 11.09 12.57
N ARG A 529 -11.89 11.44 11.96
CA ARG A 529 -12.42 10.85 10.71
C ARG A 529 -11.70 11.37 9.46
N LEU A 530 -10.38 11.28 9.42
CA LEU A 530 -9.58 11.91 8.38
C LEU A 530 -8.50 10.98 7.83
N LYS A 531 -8.10 11.25 6.60
CA LYS A 531 -6.76 10.94 6.12
C LYS A 531 -6.06 12.24 5.78
N SER A 532 -4.74 12.22 5.91
CA SER A 532 -3.90 13.36 5.63
C SER A 532 -2.95 13.09 4.48
N GLY A 533 -2.37 14.17 4.00
CA GLY A 533 -1.17 14.17 3.19
C GLY A 533 -0.49 15.53 3.26
N ALA A 534 0.73 15.61 2.75
CA ALA A 534 1.50 16.84 2.75
C ALA A 534 2.22 17.05 1.41
N VAL A 535 2.38 18.31 1.02
CA VAL A 535 3.29 18.72 -0.05
C VAL A 535 4.40 19.53 0.60
N THR A 536 5.65 19.10 0.43
CA THR A 536 6.82 19.87 0.89
C THR A 536 7.39 20.70 -0.26
N THR A 537 7.98 21.85 0.05
CA THR A 537 8.51 22.78 -0.95
C THR A 537 9.58 23.73 -0.41
N ASP A 538 10.37 24.31 -1.32
CA ASP A 538 11.24 25.47 -1.09
C ASP A 538 10.54 26.83 -1.39
N MET A 539 9.28 26.83 -1.81
CA MET A 539 8.47 28.04 -1.97
C MET A 539 8.36 28.78 -0.63
N PRO A 540 8.60 30.11 -0.58
CA PRO A 540 8.37 30.91 0.61
C PRO A 540 6.90 30.89 1.02
N LEU A 541 6.60 30.49 2.26
CA LEU A 541 5.25 30.44 2.83
C LEU A 541 5.21 31.08 4.21
N SER A 542 4.18 31.88 4.48
CA SER A 542 3.77 32.18 5.85
C SER A 542 3.19 30.90 6.47
N HIS A 543 3.34 30.72 7.78
CA HIS A 543 2.87 29.51 8.47
C HIS A 543 1.65 29.78 9.32
N ASP A 544 0.75 28.81 9.34
CA ASP A 544 -0.31 28.73 10.33
C ASP A 544 0.28 28.40 11.71
N ARG A 545 -0.51 28.65 12.76
CA ARG A 545 -0.11 28.34 14.15
C ARG A 545 -0.86 27.12 14.67
N PRO A 546 -0.24 26.30 15.53
CA PRO A 546 -0.92 25.24 16.27
C PRO A 546 -2.20 25.72 16.97
N ILE A 547 -3.10 24.79 17.27
CA ILE A 547 -4.39 25.08 17.92
C ILE A 547 -4.48 24.47 19.32
N ASP A 548 -5.33 25.06 20.15
CA ASP A 548 -5.76 24.53 21.44
C ASP A 548 -7.29 24.61 21.52
N PHE A 549 -7.95 23.47 21.35
CA PHE A 549 -9.40 23.33 21.49
C PHE A 549 -9.77 22.47 22.69
N GLY A 550 -8.88 22.34 23.68
CA GLY A 550 -9.13 21.62 24.92
C GLY A 550 -9.03 20.11 24.83
N LEU A 551 -8.51 19.55 23.72
CA LEU A 551 -8.52 18.11 23.49
C LEU A 551 -7.75 17.32 24.55
N GLN A 552 -6.60 17.83 24.98
CA GLN A 552 -5.74 17.10 25.92
C GLN A 552 -6.51 16.71 27.19
N LYS A 553 -7.25 17.65 27.77
CA LYS A 553 -8.07 17.44 28.97
C LYS A 553 -9.26 16.51 28.71
N PHE A 554 -9.85 16.61 27.52
CA PHE A 554 -10.95 15.72 27.13
C PHE A 554 -10.48 14.27 27.00
N CYS A 555 -9.37 14.04 26.28
CA CYS A 555 -8.78 12.71 26.10
C CYS A 555 -8.26 12.11 27.42
N GLU A 556 -7.70 12.91 28.33
CA GLU A 556 -7.34 12.46 29.68
C GLU A 556 -8.51 11.82 30.42
N SER A 557 -9.74 12.31 30.19
CA SER A 557 -10.95 11.83 30.86
C SER A 557 -11.74 10.77 30.09
N CYS A 558 -11.43 10.53 28.82
CA CYS A 558 -12.22 9.70 27.91
C CYS A 558 -11.41 8.50 27.40
N ASN A 559 -11.90 7.29 27.67
CA ASN A 559 -11.28 6.02 27.24
C ASN A 559 -12.07 5.30 26.13
N LYS A 560 -13.06 5.94 25.50
CA LYS A 560 -13.95 5.27 24.54
C LYS A 560 -13.19 4.63 23.36
N CYS A 561 -12.20 5.31 22.78
CA CYS A 561 -11.40 4.70 21.71
C CYS A 561 -10.56 3.50 22.17
N ALA A 562 -10.05 3.53 23.41
CA ALA A 562 -9.30 2.42 24.01
C ALA A 562 -10.23 1.22 24.29
N ARG A 563 -11.37 1.47 24.92
CA ARG A 563 -12.42 0.48 25.22
C ARG A 563 -12.93 -0.22 23.96
N GLU A 564 -13.10 0.53 22.87
CA GLU A 564 -13.69 0.01 21.64
C GLU A 564 -12.66 -0.57 20.65
N CYS A 565 -11.36 -0.58 21.00
CA CYS A 565 -10.29 -1.09 20.16
C CYS A 565 -10.30 -2.63 20.14
N PRO A 566 -10.55 -3.30 18.99
CA PRO A 566 -10.67 -4.76 18.94
C PRO A 566 -9.38 -5.50 19.32
N SER A 567 -8.22 -4.89 19.06
CA SER A 567 -6.91 -5.48 19.37
C SER A 567 -6.35 -5.05 20.72
N GLY A 568 -7.04 -4.18 21.45
CA GLY A 568 -6.55 -3.62 22.72
C GLY A 568 -5.26 -2.80 22.57
N ALA A 569 -4.98 -2.25 21.38
CA ALA A 569 -3.73 -1.54 21.08
C ALA A 569 -3.66 -0.10 21.65
N ILE A 570 -4.79 0.50 21.99
CA ILE A 570 -4.85 1.89 22.44
C ILE A 570 -4.77 1.93 23.97
N THR A 571 -3.90 2.81 24.49
CA THR A 571 -3.68 2.95 25.93
C THR A 571 -4.84 3.65 26.65
N ALA A 572 -5.28 3.08 27.77
CA ALA A 572 -6.14 3.73 28.76
C ALA A 572 -5.32 4.61 29.73
N GLY A 573 -4.00 4.51 29.72
CA GLY A 573 -3.07 5.21 30.62
C GLY A 573 -2.83 6.69 30.28
N PRO A 574 -1.91 7.35 31.01
CA PRO A 574 -1.55 8.74 30.77
C PRO A 574 -0.64 8.91 29.54
N LYS A 575 -0.47 10.15 29.08
CA LYS A 575 0.56 10.51 28.10
C LYS A 575 1.96 10.32 28.69
N LYS A 576 2.89 9.89 27.83
CA LYS A 576 4.30 9.72 28.18
C LYS A 576 5.18 10.13 27.00
N MET A 577 6.49 10.24 27.25
CA MET A 577 7.49 10.61 26.23
C MET A 577 7.87 9.43 25.35
N PHE A 578 7.91 9.65 24.04
CA PHE A 578 8.39 8.72 23.03
C PHE A 578 9.19 9.50 21.99
N ASN A 579 10.44 9.10 21.73
CA ASN A 579 11.33 9.70 20.73
C ASN A 579 11.38 11.25 20.78
N GLY A 580 11.43 11.82 21.98
CA GLY A 580 11.53 13.28 22.18
C GLY A 580 10.19 14.04 22.20
N TYR A 581 9.03 13.38 22.07
CA TYR A 581 7.72 14.04 22.14
C TYR A 581 6.71 13.32 23.04
N GLU A 582 5.75 14.07 23.56
CA GLU A 582 4.70 13.57 24.45
C GLU A 582 3.50 13.01 23.65
N ILE A 583 3.07 11.78 23.95
CA ILE A 583 1.98 11.10 23.23
C ILE A 583 1.28 10.03 24.10
N TRP A 584 0.02 9.71 23.77
CA TRP A 584 -0.61 8.44 24.16
C TRP A 584 -0.15 7.35 23.18
N LYS A 585 1.01 6.73 23.41
CA LYS A 585 1.56 5.78 22.45
C LYS A 585 0.71 4.49 22.41
N SER A 586 0.22 4.14 21.23
CA SER A 586 -0.46 2.88 20.96
C SER A 586 0.53 1.75 20.64
N ASP A 587 0.17 0.51 20.96
CA ASP A 587 0.88 -0.69 20.50
C ASP A 587 0.66 -0.87 18.99
N SER A 588 1.61 -0.35 18.23
CA SER A 588 1.53 -0.28 16.77
C SER A 588 1.67 -1.67 16.13
N GLN A 589 2.30 -2.62 16.83
CA GLN A 589 2.39 -4.00 16.38
C GLN A 589 1.00 -4.67 16.47
N LYS A 590 0.33 -4.60 17.63
CA LYS A 590 -1.04 -5.13 17.81
C LYS A 590 -2.03 -4.51 16.82
N CYS A 591 -1.95 -3.19 16.61
CA CYS A 591 -2.82 -2.50 15.65
C CYS A 591 -2.58 -3.00 14.22
N THR A 592 -1.33 -3.13 13.81
CA THR A 592 -0.97 -3.59 12.46
C THR A 592 -1.36 -5.04 12.24
N THR A 593 -1.04 -5.93 13.19
CA THR A 593 -1.48 -7.34 13.17
C THR A 593 -2.98 -7.43 12.94
N TYR A 594 -3.78 -6.77 13.76
CA TYR A 594 -5.24 -6.83 13.59
C TYR A 594 -5.70 -6.27 12.24
N ARG A 595 -5.15 -5.13 11.80
CA ARG A 595 -5.53 -4.53 10.53
C ARG A 595 -5.21 -5.42 9.32
N VAL A 596 -4.08 -6.12 9.37
CA VAL A 596 -3.61 -6.97 8.27
C VAL A 596 -4.35 -8.30 8.23
N THR A 597 -4.58 -8.94 9.39
CA THR A 597 -4.97 -10.36 9.43
C THR A 597 -6.42 -10.62 9.83
N GLN A 598 -7.19 -9.59 10.21
CA GLN A 598 -8.55 -9.82 10.68
C GLN A 598 -9.43 -10.49 9.59
N PRO A 599 -10.17 -11.56 9.95
CA PRO A 599 -10.92 -12.34 8.97
C PRO A 599 -12.27 -11.71 8.58
N GLY A 600 -12.97 -11.09 9.52
CA GLY A 600 -14.35 -10.59 9.34
C GLY A 600 -14.51 -9.26 8.58
N GLY A 601 -13.51 -8.83 7.83
CA GLY A 601 -13.48 -7.56 7.08
C GLY A 601 -12.14 -7.29 6.42
N ALA A 602 -11.87 -6.02 6.09
CA ALA A 602 -10.58 -5.58 5.56
C ALA A 602 -10.09 -4.30 6.27
N MET A 603 -8.93 -4.39 6.95
CA MET A 603 -8.36 -3.33 7.80
C MET A 603 -9.24 -2.94 8.99
N CYS A 604 -8.90 -1.84 9.67
CA CYS A 604 -9.66 -1.33 10.80
C CYS A 604 -9.43 0.19 10.96
N GLY A 605 -10.50 0.88 11.31
CA GLY A 605 -10.60 2.30 11.64
C GLY A 605 -11.63 2.56 12.75
N ARG A 606 -11.98 1.54 13.54
CA ARG A 606 -13.02 1.60 14.57
C ARG A 606 -12.81 2.69 15.62
N CYS A 607 -11.56 2.98 15.98
CA CYS A 607 -11.22 4.07 16.89
C CYS A 607 -11.70 5.45 16.40
N MET A 608 -11.77 5.66 15.08
CA MET A 608 -12.29 6.89 14.50
C MET A 608 -13.82 6.95 14.62
N LYS A 609 -14.49 5.82 14.33
CA LYS A 609 -15.95 5.68 14.40
C LYS A 609 -16.49 6.00 15.79
N THR A 610 -15.89 5.43 16.82
CA THR A 610 -16.41 5.48 18.19
C THR A 610 -16.02 6.73 18.97
N CYS A 611 -15.16 7.57 18.42
CA CYS A 611 -14.73 8.80 19.08
C CYS A 611 -15.92 9.78 19.23
N PRO A 612 -16.15 10.40 20.42
CA PRO A 612 -17.21 11.39 20.61
C PRO A 612 -17.09 12.65 19.72
N TRP A 613 -15.91 12.88 19.12
CA TRP A 613 -15.69 13.98 18.20
C TRP A 613 -16.07 13.64 16.75
N ASN A 614 -16.37 12.38 16.45
CA ASN A 614 -16.90 11.93 15.16
C ASN A 614 -18.39 12.33 15.04
N LEU A 615 -18.65 13.56 14.63
CA LEU A 615 -19.98 14.16 14.61
C LEU A 615 -20.46 14.46 13.19
N GLU A 616 -21.78 14.44 13.01
CA GLU A 616 -22.47 14.73 11.73
C GLU A 616 -22.34 16.20 11.28
N GLY A 617 -22.06 17.13 12.20
CA GLY A 617 -21.95 18.57 11.89
C GLY A 617 -23.28 19.32 11.96
N LEU A 618 -24.18 18.90 12.86
CA LEU A 618 -25.47 19.53 13.10
C LEU A 618 -25.35 20.76 13.99
N PHE A 619 -26.24 21.73 13.80
CA PHE A 619 -26.38 22.87 14.72
C PHE A 619 -26.64 22.42 16.16
N ALA A 620 -27.44 21.37 16.35
CA ALA A 620 -27.74 20.77 17.65
C ALA A 620 -26.52 20.19 18.39
N GLN A 621 -25.42 19.93 17.68
CA GLN A 621 -24.16 19.42 18.27
C GLN A 621 -23.22 20.56 18.73
N THR A 622 -23.55 21.81 18.42
CA THR A 622 -22.73 22.98 18.79
C THR A 622 -22.52 23.12 20.30
N PRO A 623 -23.55 22.97 21.17
CA PRO A 623 -23.36 23.06 22.62
C PRO A 623 -22.43 21.97 23.17
N PHE A 624 -22.53 20.73 22.66
CA PHE A 624 -21.63 19.63 23.03
C PHE A 624 -20.18 19.98 22.69
N ARG A 625 -19.91 20.40 21.44
CA ARG A 625 -18.56 20.80 21.00
C ARG A 625 -18.00 21.94 21.85
N TRP A 626 -18.82 22.96 22.10
CA TRP A 626 -18.40 24.09 22.93
C TRP A 626 -18.04 23.64 24.35
N ALA A 627 -18.87 22.82 24.98
CA ALA A 627 -18.59 22.30 26.32
C ALA A 627 -17.34 21.39 26.33
N ALA A 628 -17.19 20.50 25.35
CA ALA A 628 -16.04 19.62 25.22
C ALA A 628 -14.72 20.41 25.04
N SER A 629 -14.76 21.55 24.35
CA SER A 629 -13.58 22.41 24.16
C SER A 629 -13.28 23.36 25.32
N ASN A 630 -14.31 23.84 26.03
CA ASN A 630 -14.15 24.97 26.97
C ASN A 630 -14.38 24.58 28.43
N LEU A 631 -14.99 23.43 28.72
CA LEU A 631 -15.33 22.97 30.08
C LEU A 631 -14.66 21.61 30.38
N PRO A 632 -13.37 21.59 30.77
CA PRO A 632 -12.64 20.35 31.04
C PRO A 632 -13.30 19.43 32.06
N GLY A 633 -13.87 20.00 33.13
CA GLY A 633 -14.58 19.24 34.17
C GLY A 633 -15.84 18.53 33.67
N ALA A 634 -16.37 18.89 32.50
CA ALA A 634 -17.51 18.23 31.88
C ALA A 634 -17.13 16.98 31.07
N ALA A 635 -15.85 16.78 30.73
CA ALA A 635 -15.41 15.71 29.82
C ALA A 635 -15.87 14.30 30.25
N PRO A 636 -15.80 13.89 31.54
CA PRO A 636 -16.30 12.57 31.96
C PRO A 636 -17.81 12.40 31.74
N VAL A 637 -18.58 13.46 31.99
CA VAL A 637 -20.05 13.45 31.82
C VAL A 637 -20.41 13.43 30.33
N LEU A 638 -19.71 14.23 29.51
CA LEU A 638 -19.91 14.28 28.07
C LEU A 638 -19.60 12.93 27.41
N ALA A 639 -18.54 12.24 27.83
CA ALA A 639 -18.22 10.90 27.35
C ALA A 639 -19.32 9.88 27.69
N LYS A 640 -19.86 9.92 28.92
CA LYS A 640 -20.99 9.06 29.32
C LYS A 640 -22.28 9.38 28.56
N LEU A 641 -22.55 10.67 28.31
CA LEU A 641 -23.71 11.09 27.52
C LEU A 641 -23.62 10.59 26.08
N ASP A 642 -22.42 10.66 25.46
CA ASP A 642 -22.17 10.14 24.12
C ASP A 642 -22.46 8.63 24.01
N ASP A 643 -22.10 7.85 25.03
CA ASP A 643 -22.49 6.45 25.13
C ASP A 643 -24.00 6.27 25.29
N ALA A 644 -24.65 7.06 26.16
CA ALA A 644 -26.08 6.95 26.44
C ALA A 644 -26.95 7.20 25.20
N VAL A 645 -26.56 8.15 24.34
CA VAL A 645 -27.27 8.43 23.06
C VAL A 645 -26.90 7.45 21.94
N GLY A 646 -25.98 6.51 22.19
CA GLY A 646 -25.63 5.43 21.26
C GLY A 646 -24.74 5.86 20.10
N ASN A 647 -24.02 6.98 20.21
CA ASN A 647 -23.07 7.40 19.19
C ASN A 647 -21.92 6.40 19.07
N GLY A 648 -21.50 6.11 17.83
CA GLY A 648 -20.52 5.07 17.53
C GLY A 648 -21.09 3.65 17.42
N GLY A 649 -22.42 3.48 17.56
CA GLY A 649 -23.11 2.23 17.22
C GLY A 649 -23.28 2.01 15.72
N LEU A 650 -23.92 0.90 15.34
CA LEU A 650 -24.28 0.61 13.94
C LEU A 650 -25.57 1.33 13.54
N ASN A 651 -25.63 1.79 12.30
CA ASN A 651 -26.84 2.32 11.67
C ASN A 651 -27.10 1.62 10.33
N GLU A 652 -28.00 0.64 10.33
CA GLU A 652 -28.30 -0.17 9.12
C GLU A 652 -28.77 0.66 7.92
N VAL A 653 -29.42 1.79 8.14
CA VAL A 653 -29.85 2.69 7.04
C VAL A 653 -28.66 3.21 6.23
N LYS A 654 -27.46 3.18 6.82
CA LYS A 654 -26.22 3.67 6.22
C LYS A 654 -25.33 2.57 5.66
N LYS A 655 -25.71 1.30 5.82
CA LYS A 655 -25.01 0.18 5.17
C LYS A 655 -25.49 0.08 3.71
N TRP A 656 -24.58 0.33 2.77
CA TRP A 656 -24.88 0.37 1.32
C TRP A 656 -23.99 -0.54 0.47
N TRP A 657 -22.89 -1.04 1.04
CA TRP A 657 -21.93 -1.88 0.34
C TRP A 657 -22.30 -3.35 0.45
N TRP A 658 -21.78 -4.13 -0.49
CA TRP A 658 -21.81 -5.58 -0.42
C TRP A 658 -20.62 -6.10 0.39
N ASP A 659 -20.88 -7.07 1.25
CA ASP A 659 -19.82 -7.80 1.93
C ASP A 659 -19.29 -8.83 0.92
N LEU A 660 -18.17 -8.49 0.27
CA LEU A 660 -17.49 -9.32 -0.72
C LEU A 660 -16.01 -9.44 -0.39
N GLU A 661 -15.49 -10.65 -0.54
CA GLU A 661 -14.11 -11.06 -0.25
C GLU A 661 -13.47 -11.66 -1.51
N LEU A 662 -12.19 -11.36 -1.75
CA LEU A 662 -11.41 -11.97 -2.83
C LEU A 662 -11.22 -13.47 -2.56
N GLY A 663 -11.70 -14.31 -3.48
CA GLY A 663 -11.52 -15.75 -3.47
C GLY A 663 -10.21 -16.23 -4.13
N PRO A 664 -9.85 -17.50 -3.95
CA PRO A 664 -8.63 -18.09 -4.53
C PRO A 664 -8.66 -18.21 -6.07
N ASP A 665 -9.85 -18.17 -6.68
CA ASP A 665 -10.07 -18.15 -8.13
C ASP A 665 -9.92 -16.74 -8.75
N GLY A 666 -9.61 -15.75 -7.92
CA GLY A 666 -9.49 -14.34 -8.30
C GLY A 666 -10.83 -13.58 -8.39
N GLY A 667 -11.96 -14.25 -8.20
CA GLY A 667 -13.28 -13.61 -8.13
C GLY A 667 -13.57 -13.03 -6.75
N TYR A 668 -14.60 -12.18 -6.63
CA TYR A 668 -15.09 -11.69 -5.34
C TYR A 668 -16.41 -12.38 -4.97
N HIS A 669 -16.46 -12.95 -3.78
CA HIS A 669 -17.58 -13.79 -3.33
C HIS A 669 -18.03 -13.41 -1.91
N ALA A 670 -19.10 -14.05 -1.44
CA ALA A 670 -19.51 -13.90 -0.06
C ALA A 670 -18.37 -14.32 0.89
N PRO A 671 -18.09 -13.55 1.96
CA PRO A 671 -17.06 -13.88 2.93
C PRO A 671 -17.22 -15.27 3.52
N VAL A 672 -16.10 -15.96 3.72
CA VAL A 672 -16.10 -17.27 4.39
C VAL A 672 -16.35 -17.10 5.89
N GLU A 673 -15.73 -16.08 6.48
CA GLU A 673 -15.80 -15.79 7.91
C GLU A 673 -16.91 -14.79 8.24
N PRO A 674 -17.53 -14.87 9.44
CA PRO A 674 -18.57 -13.94 9.84
C PRO A 674 -18.12 -12.48 9.78
N VAL A 675 -18.93 -11.64 9.12
CA VAL A 675 -18.67 -10.20 9.00
C VAL A 675 -18.65 -9.55 10.39
N ASN A 676 -17.63 -8.72 10.65
CA ASN A 676 -17.52 -7.94 11.87
C ASN A 676 -18.71 -6.98 12.02
N ARG A 677 -19.48 -7.13 13.10
CA ARG A 677 -20.64 -6.27 13.42
C ARG A 677 -20.66 -5.94 14.91
N ARG A 678 -19.83 -4.97 15.32
CA ARG A 678 -19.57 -4.69 16.74
C ARG A 678 -20.46 -3.58 17.29
N GLY A 679 -21.30 -3.92 18.27
CA GLY A 679 -21.99 -2.95 19.14
C GLY A 679 -21.03 -2.18 20.07
N LEU A 680 -21.56 -1.27 20.89
CA LEU A 680 -20.78 -0.55 21.90
C LEU A 680 -20.52 -1.43 23.13
N GLN A 681 -19.28 -1.43 23.64
CA GLN A 681 -18.89 -2.21 24.82
C GLN A 681 -19.04 -1.39 26.11
N ARG A 682 -20.28 -0.97 26.42
CA ARG A 682 -20.55 0.00 27.51
C ARG A 682 -20.14 -0.47 28.90
N GLU A 683 -20.18 -1.78 29.14
CA GLU A 683 -19.87 -2.39 30.44
C GLU A 683 -18.39 -2.73 30.62
N LEU A 684 -17.55 -2.54 29.59
CA LEU A 684 -16.12 -2.82 29.67
C LEU A 684 -15.40 -1.69 30.43
N ASP A 685 -14.95 -2.01 31.65
CA ASP A 685 -14.09 -1.15 32.47
C ASP A 685 -12.61 -1.47 32.18
N LEU A 686 -11.98 -0.66 31.33
CA LEU A 686 -10.59 -0.85 30.90
C LEU A 686 -9.63 -0.09 31.83
N LYS A 687 -8.80 -0.83 32.57
CA LYS A 687 -7.79 -0.26 33.47
C LYS A 687 -6.39 -0.30 32.86
N PRO A 688 -5.59 0.77 32.99
CA PRO A 688 -4.22 0.80 32.45
C PRO A 688 -3.32 -0.32 32.96
N GLU A 689 -3.43 -0.69 34.24
CA GLU A 689 -2.66 -1.75 34.89
C GLU A 689 -2.93 -3.15 34.34
N ASP A 690 -4.09 -3.35 33.70
CA ASP A 690 -4.47 -4.62 33.07
C ASP A 690 -3.98 -4.69 31.61
N GLN A 691 -3.34 -3.63 31.07
CA GLN A 691 -2.88 -3.58 29.69
C GLN A 691 -1.37 -3.86 29.57
N THR A 692 -1.02 -4.92 28.85
CA THR A 692 0.34 -5.12 28.33
C THR A 692 0.46 -4.52 26.92
N LEU A 693 1.29 -3.49 26.78
CA LEU A 693 1.50 -2.76 25.53
C LEU A 693 2.99 -2.72 25.19
N ALA A 694 3.31 -2.73 23.89
CA ALA A 694 4.67 -2.61 23.39
C ALA A 694 4.86 -1.31 22.59
N THR A 695 6.07 -0.78 22.59
CA THR A 695 6.48 0.35 21.73
C THR A 695 7.88 0.16 21.17
N TYR A 696 8.13 0.76 20.01
CA TYR A 696 9.38 0.56 19.25
C TYR A 696 10.04 1.92 19.00
N PRO A 697 10.78 2.46 20.00
CA PRO A 697 11.49 3.73 19.88
C PRO A 697 12.70 3.60 18.94
N ALA A 698 13.38 4.71 18.68
CA ALA A 698 14.53 4.75 17.78
C ALA A 698 15.62 3.68 18.05
N PRO A 699 15.97 3.34 19.31
CA PRO A 699 16.91 2.24 19.59
C PRO A 699 16.43 0.84 19.19
N LEU A 700 15.12 0.63 19.01
CA LEU A 700 14.53 -0.64 18.56
C LEU A 700 14.04 -0.56 17.10
N ALA A 701 14.40 0.51 16.37
CA ALA A 701 14.06 0.64 14.96
C ALA A 701 14.96 -0.28 14.11
N PRO A 702 14.46 -0.79 12.97
CA PRO A 702 15.26 -1.63 12.08
C PRO A 702 16.44 -0.85 11.46
N PRO A 703 17.45 -1.54 10.92
CA PRO A 703 18.38 -0.93 9.99
C PRO A 703 17.63 -0.35 8.77
N PRO A 704 18.23 0.59 8.01
CA PRO A 704 17.53 1.28 6.93
C PRO A 704 17.32 0.41 5.68
N TYR A 705 18.01 -0.74 5.60
CA TYR A 705 18.06 -1.56 4.40
C TYR A 705 16.76 -2.35 4.17
N PRO A 706 16.38 -2.61 2.91
CA PRO A 706 15.18 -3.37 2.57
C PRO A 706 15.45 -4.88 2.73
N TYR A 707 15.62 -5.32 3.98
CA TYR A 707 15.86 -6.70 4.35
C TYR A 707 15.03 -7.07 5.59
N PRO A 708 14.68 -8.35 5.81
CA PRO A 708 14.00 -8.79 7.03
C PRO A 708 14.76 -8.42 8.32
N PHE A 709 14.04 -7.99 9.34
CA PHE A 709 14.56 -7.68 10.67
C PHE A 709 13.49 -7.99 11.74
N PRO A 710 13.49 -9.21 12.30
CA PRO A 710 12.47 -9.67 13.27
C PRO A 710 12.24 -8.71 14.43
N MET A 711 10.98 -8.60 14.87
CA MET A 711 10.59 -7.75 16.00
C MET A 711 10.80 -8.45 17.34
N ASP A 712 11.52 -7.80 18.24
CA ASP A 712 11.58 -8.19 19.65
C ASP A 712 10.44 -7.54 20.44
N ARG A 713 9.39 -8.32 20.72
CA ARG A 713 8.21 -7.84 21.43
C ARG A 713 8.48 -7.58 22.91
N GLU A 714 9.32 -8.38 23.56
CA GLU A 714 9.64 -8.22 24.99
C GLU A 714 10.46 -6.94 25.22
N ALA A 715 11.43 -6.66 24.36
CA ALA A 715 12.12 -5.36 24.35
C ALA A 715 11.12 -4.21 24.13
N GLY A 716 10.11 -4.41 23.27
CA GLY A 716 9.06 -3.43 23.04
C GLY A 716 8.18 -3.17 24.27
N ILE A 717 7.85 -4.21 25.05
CA ILE A 717 7.10 -4.10 26.31
C ILE A 717 7.95 -3.37 27.36
N ALA A 718 9.20 -3.79 27.54
CA ALA A 718 10.14 -3.14 28.45
C ALA A 718 10.32 -1.65 28.11
N ALA A 719 10.41 -1.31 26.81
CA ALA A 719 10.49 0.06 26.35
C ALA A 719 9.22 0.87 26.67
N TYR A 720 8.03 0.27 26.58
CA TYR A 720 6.77 0.92 26.92
C TYR A 720 6.67 1.22 28.43
N ASP A 721 7.06 0.25 29.25
CA ASP A 721 7.07 0.39 30.71
C ASP A 721 8.07 1.45 31.17
N ALA A 722 9.23 1.52 30.51
CA ALA A 722 10.28 2.51 30.76
C ALA A 722 9.90 3.95 30.33
N MET A 723 8.81 4.16 29.59
CA MET A 723 8.38 5.49 29.19
C MET A 723 8.02 6.35 30.43
N ILE A 724 8.53 7.60 30.44
CA ILE A 724 8.36 8.57 31.53
C ILE A 724 7.44 9.73 31.14
N THR A 725 6.98 10.49 32.13
CA THR A 725 6.17 11.70 31.88
C THR A 725 7.00 12.84 31.27
N ALA A 726 6.36 13.77 30.57
CA ALA A 726 7.03 14.96 30.04
C ALA A 726 7.66 15.83 31.15
N LYS A 727 7.05 15.87 32.34
CA LYS A 727 7.62 16.56 33.51
C LYS A 727 8.92 15.89 33.93
N GLU A 728 8.91 14.58 34.13
CA GLU A 728 10.11 13.85 34.54
C GLU A 728 11.24 13.94 33.51
N TYR A 729 10.92 13.85 32.23
CA TYR A 729 11.89 14.03 31.14
C TYR A 729 12.59 15.39 31.23
N ARG A 730 11.82 16.48 31.41
CA ARG A 730 12.39 17.82 31.57
C ARG A 730 13.24 17.95 32.84
N ASP A 731 12.76 17.40 33.96
CA ASP A 731 13.47 17.43 35.24
C ASP A 731 14.81 16.67 35.17
N ARG A 732 14.86 15.51 34.48
CA ARG A 732 16.09 14.74 34.23
C ARG A 732 17.05 15.49 33.31
N LYS A 733 16.56 16.00 32.17
CA LYS A 733 17.37 16.79 31.21
C LYS A 733 17.99 18.02 31.87
N ALA A 734 17.23 18.74 32.70
CA ALA A 734 17.71 19.90 33.43
C ALA A 734 18.83 19.58 34.45
N ARG A 735 18.92 18.32 34.91
CA ARG A 735 20.01 17.83 35.77
C ARG A 735 21.20 17.24 34.98
N GLY A 736 21.15 17.26 33.65
CA GLY A 736 22.19 16.70 32.78
C GLY A 736 22.09 15.18 32.57
N ASP A 737 21.04 14.52 33.05
CA ASP A 737 20.76 13.12 32.70
C ASP A 737 20.18 13.08 31.28
N LEU A 738 20.90 12.47 30.35
CA LEU A 738 20.51 12.31 28.93
C LEU A 738 20.23 10.83 28.58
N SER A 739 20.22 9.92 29.56
CA SER A 739 20.06 8.48 29.34
C SER A 739 18.70 8.10 28.76
N MET A 740 17.69 8.94 28.97
CA MET A 740 16.33 8.76 28.45
C MET A 740 16.13 9.28 27.02
N ILE A 741 17.16 9.90 26.39
CA ILE A 741 17.06 10.41 25.03
C ILE A 741 17.27 9.26 24.05
N HIS A 742 16.20 8.93 23.32
CA HIS A 742 16.26 7.95 22.25
C HIS A 742 17.08 8.48 21.07
N LYS A 743 18.00 7.65 20.59
CA LYS A 743 18.82 7.92 19.40
C LYS A 743 18.71 6.76 18.43
N TYR A 744 18.77 7.06 17.14
CA TYR A 744 18.87 6.05 16.08
C TYR A 744 20.33 5.92 15.65
N PHE A 745 20.79 4.69 15.44
CA PHE A 745 22.11 4.40 14.91
C PHE A 745 21.97 3.38 13.79
N VAL A 746 22.70 3.59 12.70
CA VAL A 746 22.81 2.60 11.63
C VAL A 746 23.92 1.62 12.01
N PRO A 747 23.67 0.29 12.03
CA PRO A 747 24.72 -0.70 12.22
C PRO A 747 25.86 -0.51 11.21
N GLN A 748 27.11 -0.70 11.64
CA GLN A 748 28.27 -0.52 10.76
C GLN A 748 28.31 -1.55 9.61
N ASP A 749 27.88 -2.78 9.89
CA ASP A 749 27.82 -3.84 8.90
C ASP A 749 26.41 -3.94 8.30
N SER A 750 26.31 -3.71 6.99
CA SER A 750 25.06 -3.94 6.25
C SER A 750 24.89 -5.43 5.97
N PRO A 751 23.72 -6.03 6.27
CA PRO A 751 23.41 -7.41 5.91
C PRO A 751 23.24 -7.60 4.39
N VAL A 752 23.14 -6.50 3.63
CA VAL A 752 22.91 -6.52 2.18
C VAL A 752 23.90 -5.63 1.41
N LEU A 753 24.17 -6.03 0.17
CA LEU A 753 24.87 -5.28 -0.84
C LEU A 753 23.84 -4.61 -1.76
N GLN A 754 24.04 -3.31 -2.04
CA GLN A 754 23.27 -2.60 -3.07
C GLN A 754 24.07 -2.60 -4.37
N LEU A 755 23.55 -3.30 -5.39
CA LEU A 755 24.21 -3.50 -6.68
C LEU A 755 23.37 -2.90 -7.82
N THR A 756 23.94 -2.83 -9.01
CA THR A 756 23.21 -2.52 -10.25
C THR A 756 23.22 -3.72 -11.19
N LEU A 757 22.13 -3.93 -11.93
CA LEU A 757 22.08 -4.91 -13.03
C LEU A 757 22.89 -4.35 -14.21
N SER A 758 24.15 -4.75 -14.34
CA SER A 758 25.05 -4.28 -15.40
C SER A 758 24.75 -4.93 -16.76
N LYS A 759 24.10 -6.09 -16.78
CA LYS A 759 23.65 -6.77 -17.99
C LYS A 759 22.44 -7.66 -17.71
N VAL A 760 21.46 -7.66 -18.63
CA VAL A 760 20.32 -8.58 -18.63
C VAL A 760 20.25 -9.28 -19.97
N GLU A 761 20.42 -10.60 -19.97
CA GLU A 761 20.50 -11.41 -21.19
C GLU A 761 19.43 -12.50 -21.15
N GLN A 762 18.36 -12.31 -21.92
CA GLN A 762 17.35 -13.34 -22.12
C GLN A 762 17.91 -14.43 -23.03
N MET A 763 18.26 -15.57 -22.44
CA MET A 763 18.87 -16.70 -23.15
C MET A 763 17.82 -17.54 -23.88
N THR A 764 16.68 -17.75 -23.21
CA THR A 764 15.52 -18.46 -23.73
C THR A 764 14.25 -17.74 -23.27
N PRO A 765 13.05 -18.11 -23.76
CA PRO A 765 11.81 -17.54 -23.23
C PRO A 765 11.63 -17.69 -21.71
N ASN A 766 12.28 -18.69 -21.10
CA ASN A 766 12.14 -19.02 -19.68
C ASN A 766 13.41 -18.79 -18.85
N VAL A 767 14.58 -18.57 -19.44
CA VAL A 767 15.85 -18.39 -18.70
C VAL A 767 16.49 -17.06 -19.06
N THR A 768 16.76 -16.27 -18.02
CA THR A 768 17.45 -14.97 -18.14
C THR A 768 18.68 -14.98 -17.24
N LYS A 769 19.81 -14.56 -17.80
CA LYS A 769 21.08 -14.35 -17.09
C LYS A 769 21.20 -12.89 -16.69
N TYR A 770 21.61 -12.66 -15.45
CA TYR A 770 21.81 -11.33 -14.88
C TYR A 770 23.25 -11.18 -14.40
N GLU A 771 23.90 -10.07 -14.78
CA GLU A 771 25.17 -9.64 -14.21
C GLU A 771 24.91 -8.47 -13.26
N LEU A 772 25.53 -8.51 -12.08
CA LEU A 772 25.41 -7.50 -11.02
C LEU A 772 26.78 -6.92 -10.73
N SER A 773 26.90 -5.59 -10.67
CA SER A 773 28.16 -4.91 -10.32
C SER A 773 27.96 -3.89 -9.21
N ALA A 774 29.07 -3.47 -8.59
CA ALA A 774 29.07 -2.38 -7.63
C ALA A 774 28.61 -1.07 -8.30
N LEU A 775 27.91 -0.21 -7.55
CA LEU A 775 27.40 1.07 -8.07
C LEU A 775 28.53 2.04 -8.46
N ASP A 776 29.69 1.93 -7.82
CA ASP A 776 30.88 2.76 -8.03
C ASP A 776 31.95 2.07 -8.90
N GLY A 777 31.68 0.86 -9.37
CA GLY A 777 32.60 0.04 -10.16
C GLY A 777 33.74 -0.60 -9.36
N SER A 778 33.69 -0.58 -8.02
CA SER A 778 34.65 -1.28 -7.17
C SER A 778 34.48 -2.82 -7.22
N ASP A 779 35.52 -3.53 -6.78
CA ASP A 779 35.46 -4.99 -6.64
C ASP A 779 34.44 -5.41 -5.58
N LEU A 780 33.59 -6.36 -5.94
CA LEU A 780 32.65 -7.01 -5.05
C LEU A 780 33.37 -7.89 -4.01
N PRO A 781 32.71 -8.22 -2.88
CA PRO A 781 33.24 -9.19 -1.92
C PRO A 781 33.65 -10.51 -2.58
N ALA A 782 34.66 -11.17 -2.01
CA ALA A 782 35.07 -12.48 -2.49
C ALA A 782 34.00 -13.53 -2.16
N TRP A 783 33.90 -14.55 -3.01
CA TRP A 783 32.98 -15.68 -2.84
C TRP A 783 33.63 -16.98 -3.30
N THR A 784 33.06 -18.12 -2.93
CA THR A 784 33.54 -19.45 -3.31
C THR A 784 32.51 -20.18 -4.17
N ALA A 785 32.98 -21.02 -5.09
CA ALA A 785 32.08 -21.79 -5.96
C ALA A 785 31.07 -22.61 -5.13
N GLY A 786 29.82 -22.64 -5.60
CA GLY A 786 28.68 -23.19 -4.85
C GLY A 786 27.90 -22.15 -4.03
N ALA A 787 28.39 -20.91 -3.92
CA ALA A 787 27.64 -19.86 -3.26
C ALA A 787 26.39 -19.42 -4.02
N HIS A 788 25.42 -18.89 -3.28
CA HIS A 788 24.23 -18.22 -3.80
C HIS A 788 24.11 -16.79 -3.25
N LEU A 789 23.25 -16.01 -3.89
CA LEU A 789 22.81 -14.70 -3.42
C LEU A 789 21.33 -14.75 -3.08
N ASP A 790 20.95 -14.10 -1.98
CA ASP A 790 19.55 -13.75 -1.76
C ASP A 790 19.23 -12.47 -2.48
N VAL A 791 18.38 -12.55 -3.48
CA VAL A 791 17.94 -11.39 -4.24
C VAL A 791 16.59 -10.95 -3.71
N LEU A 792 16.53 -9.69 -3.27
CA LEU A 792 15.27 -9.03 -3.00
C LEU A 792 14.60 -8.68 -4.34
N VAL A 793 13.62 -9.47 -4.74
CA VAL A 793 12.85 -9.23 -5.97
C VAL A 793 11.81 -8.12 -5.73
N SER A 794 11.10 -8.26 -4.60
CA SER A 794 10.23 -7.26 -4.01
C SER A 794 10.20 -7.55 -2.49
N PRO A 795 9.64 -6.69 -1.63
CA PRO A 795 9.56 -7.00 -0.20
C PRO A 795 8.84 -8.33 0.09
N ASP A 796 7.92 -8.76 -0.78
CA ASP A 796 7.20 -10.03 -0.65
C ASP A 796 8.08 -11.25 -0.99
N PHE A 797 9.15 -11.04 -1.77
CA PHE A 797 9.94 -12.08 -2.40
C PHE A 797 11.44 -11.86 -2.21
N LEU A 798 11.98 -12.55 -1.20
CA LEU A 798 13.40 -12.86 -1.10
C LEU A 798 13.65 -14.24 -1.72
N ARG A 799 14.53 -14.33 -2.72
CA ARG A 799 14.81 -15.59 -3.44
C ARG A 799 16.30 -15.86 -3.56
N GLN A 800 16.67 -17.13 -3.39
CA GLN A 800 18.03 -17.59 -3.55
C GLN A 800 18.30 -17.91 -5.02
N TYR A 801 19.42 -17.46 -5.54
CA TYR A 801 19.91 -17.86 -6.85
C TYR A 801 21.40 -18.20 -6.76
N SER A 802 21.75 -19.42 -7.14
CA SER A 802 23.14 -19.88 -7.19
C SER A 802 23.94 -19.02 -8.16
N MET A 803 25.16 -18.69 -7.77
CA MET A 803 26.07 -17.91 -8.57
C MET A 803 26.66 -18.78 -9.67
N SER A 804 26.74 -18.24 -10.88
CA SER A 804 27.16 -18.94 -12.11
C SER A 804 28.41 -18.33 -12.76
N GLY A 805 28.98 -17.29 -12.16
CA GLY A 805 30.19 -16.62 -12.67
C GLY A 805 31.48 -17.28 -12.21
N ASP A 806 32.60 -16.70 -12.60
CA ASP A 806 33.94 -17.06 -12.10
C ASP A 806 34.16 -16.43 -10.71
N PRO A 807 34.40 -17.21 -9.64
CA PRO A 807 34.73 -16.66 -8.32
C PRO A 807 35.96 -15.75 -8.27
N ALA A 808 36.86 -15.85 -9.25
CA ALA A 808 38.03 -14.96 -9.36
C ALA A 808 37.69 -13.59 -9.97
N ASP A 809 36.58 -13.46 -10.71
CA ASP A 809 36.11 -12.19 -11.27
C ASP A 809 35.31 -11.43 -10.22
N ARG A 810 35.96 -10.47 -9.56
CA ARG A 810 35.33 -9.62 -8.55
C ARG A 810 34.66 -8.37 -9.13
N SER A 811 34.72 -8.15 -10.44
CA SER A 811 34.07 -6.99 -11.07
C SER A 811 32.55 -7.14 -11.12
N ARG A 812 32.04 -8.38 -11.02
CA ARG A 812 30.62 -8.70 -11.13
C ARG A 812 30.25 -10.01 -10.45
N TYR A 813 29.00 -10.14 -10.06
CA TYR A 813 28.33 -11.40 -9.77
C TYR A 813 27.45 -11.79 -10.95
N GLN A 814 27.21 -13.09 -11.13
CA GLN A 814 26.35 -13.59 -12.21
C GLN A 814 25.38 -14.65 -11.67
N ILE A 815 24.10 -14.52 -12.01
CA ILE A 815 23.04 -15.48 -11.66
C ILE A 815 22.20 -15.84 -12.89
N GLY A 816 21.65 -17.05 -12.90
CA GLY A 816 20.68 -17.51 -13.89
C GLY A 816 19.32 -17.76 -13.25
N VAL A 817 18.25 -17.22 -13.84
CA VAL A 817 16.90 -17.32 -13.27
C VAL A 817 15.97 -18.01 -14.25
N LEU A 818 15.40 -19.14 -13.84
CA LEU A 818 14.29 -19.81 -14.53
C LEU A 818 12.96 -19.15 -14.14
N ARG A 819 12.13 -18.83 -15.14
CA ARG A 819 10.75 -18.34 -14.98
C ARG A 819 9.82 -19.51 -14.68
N GLU A 820 9.13 -19.44 -13.55
CA GLU A 820 8.14 -20.43 -13.13
C GLU A 820 6.77 -19.76 -13.00
N ASP A 821 5.87 -20.08 -13.92
CA ASP A 821 4.54 -19.45 -13.98
C ASP A 821 3.58 -19.99 -12.90
N GLU A 822 3.72 -21.25 -12.52
CA GLU A 822 2.92 -21.89 -11.45
C GLU A 822 3.59 -21.80 -10.06
N GLY A 823 4.72 -21.09 -9.96
CA GLY A 823 5.46 -20.93 -8.71
C GLY A 823 4.89 -19.86 -7.77
N ARG A 824 5.65 -19.52 -6.72
CA ARG A 824 5.28 -18.46 -5.74
C ARG A 824 5.30 -17.02 -6.31
N GLY A 825 5.39 -16.84 -7.62
CA GLY A 825 5.37 -15.53 -8.32
C GLY A 825 6.69 -14.74 -8.37
N GLY A 826 7.69 -15.09 -7.55
CA GLY A 826 8.96 -14.35 -7.46
C GLY A 826 9.78 -14.34 -8.77
N SER A 827 9.96 -15.48 -9.42
CA SER A 827 10.74 -15.57 -10.67
C SER A 827 10.03 -14.90 -11.84
N ALA A 828 8.71 -15.07 -11.97
CA ALA A 828 7.89 -14.38 -12.97
C ALA A 828 7.95 -12.85 -12.81
N LEU A 829 7.86 -12.35 -11.57
CA LEU A 829 7.99 -10.92 -11.30
C LEU A 829 9.40 -10.42 -11.63
N LEU A 830 10.45 -11.16 -11.27
CA LEU A 830 11.84 -10.82 -11.60
C LEU A 830 12.02 -10.63 -13.11
N HIS A 831 11.59 -11.61 -13.91
CA HIS A 831 11.64 -11.53 -15.38
C HIS A 831 10.88 -10.33 -15.95
N ARG A 832 9.79 -9.91 -15.30
CA ARG A 832 8.95 -8.79 -15.75
C ARG A 832 9.54 -7.42 -15.42
N ILE A 833 10.29 -7.27 -14.33
CA ILE A 833 10.68 -5.95 -13.80
C ILE A 833 12.19 -5.71 -13.70
N PHE A 834 13.03 -6.75 -13.78
CA PHE A 834 14.49 -6.62 -13.71
C PHE A 834 15.04 -6.30 -15.11
N THR A 835 15.40 -5.03 -15.31
CA THR A 835 15.97 -4.51 -16.56
C THR A 835 17.35 -3.91 -16.29
N GLU A 836 18.18 -3.80 -17.32
CA GLU A 836 19.53 -3.26 -17.20
C GLU A 836 19.52 -1.86 -16.57
N GLY A 837 20.48 -1.59 -15.68
CA GLY A 837 20.59 -0.36 -14.90
C GLY A 837 19.80 -0.36 -13.57
N ARG A 838 18.82 -1.26 -13.39
CA ARG A 838 18.03 -1.34 -12.15
C ARG A 838 18.92 -1.58 -10.94
N LYS A 839 18.63 -0.89 -9.84
CA LYS A 839 19.26 -1.15 -8.53
C LYS A 839 18.62 -2.36 -7.85
N VAL A 840 19.45 -3.24 -7.31
CA VAL A 840 19.02 -4.47 -6.64
C VAL A 840 19.72 -4.62 -5.29
N PHE A 841 19.00 -5.18 -4.33
CA PHE A 841 19.56 -5.51 -3.01
C PHE A 841 19.75 -7.00 -2.93
N VAL A 842 20.97 -7.41 -2.57
CA VAL A 842 21.32 -8.81 -2.41
C VAL A 842 21.99 -9.08 -1.07
N SER A 843 21.92 -10.31 -0.55
CA SER A 843 22.79 -10.70 0.58
C SER A 843 24.27 -10.63 0.19
N HIS A 844 25.15 -10.70 1.18
CA HIS A 844 26.51 -11.18 0.91
C HIS A 844 26.45 -12.62 0.37
N PRO A 845 27.46 -13.09 -0.38
CA PRO A 845 27.52 -14.47 -0.85
C PRO A 845 27.45 -15.46 0.31
N ILE A 846 26.56 -16.45 0.20
CA ILE A 846 26.39 -17.51 1.20
C ILE A 846 26.67 -18.84 0.52
N ASN A 847 27.53 -19.68 1.12
CA ASN A 847 27.84 -21.00 0.56
C ASN A 847 27.40 -22.11 1.53
N HIS A 848 26.53 -22.99 1.03
CA HIS A 848 26.13 -24.23 1.71
C HIS A 848 26.42 -25.47 0.86
N PHE A 849 27.03 -25.28 -0.31
CA PHE A 849 27.34 -26.29 -1.28
C PHE A 849 28.83 -26.24 -1.61
N GLU A 850 29.65 -26.57 -0.63
CA GLU A 850 31.10 -26.36 -0.72
C GLU A 850 31.79 -27.39 -1.63
N LEU A 851 32.79 -26.92 -2.38
CA LEU A 851 33.62 -27.75 -3.23
C LEU A 851 34.77 -28.37 -2.43
N VAL A 852 34.92 -29.69 -2.53
CA VAL A 852 36.11 -30.41 -2.08
C VAL A 852 37.16 -30.30 -3.20
N GLU A 853 38.18 -29.48 -2.96
CA GLU A 853 39.16 -29.08 -4.00
C GLU A 853 40.28 -30.10 -4.23
N ASP A 854 40.50 -31.03 -3.31
CA ASP A 854 41.57 -32.03 -3.36
C ASP A 854 41.12 -33.41 -3.87
N ALA A 855 39.87 -33.51 -4.35
CA ALA A 855 39.36 -34.72 -4.97
C ALA A 855 40.17 -35.10 -6.24
N PRO A 856 40.57 -36.37 -6.43
CA PRO A 856 41.28 -36.82 -7.62
C PRO A 856 40.47 -36.67 -8.91
N LYS A 857 39.14 -36.66 -8.81
CA LYS A 857 38.21 -36.35 -9.91
C LYS A 857 36.87 -35.87 -9.37
N THR A 858 36.31 -34.84 -10.00
CA THR A 858 34.99 -34.29 -9.65
C THR A 858 34.01 -34.40 -10.81
N PHE A 859 32.84 -34.99 -10.58
CA PHE A 859 31.75 -35.05 -11.53
C PHE A 859 30.70 -33.98 -11.21
N LEU A 860 30.46 -33.07 -12.15
CA LEU A 860 29.51 -31.96 -12.02
C LEU A 860 28.26 -32.26 -12.83
N MET A 861 27.13 -32.49 -12.17
CA MET A 861 25.90 -33.01 -12.78
C MET A 861 24.79 -31.95 -12.71
N GLY A 862 24.64 -31.15 -13.77
CA GLY A 862 23.61 -30.10 -13.84
C GLY A 862 22.36 -30.54 -14.59
N GLY A 863 21.18 -30.40 -13.97
CA GLY A 863 19.88 -30.65 -14.60
C GLY A 863 19.07 -29.36 -14.76
N GLY A 864 18.73 -28.97 -15.99
CA GLY A 864 17.94 -27.75 -16.25
C GLY A 864 18.65 -26.47 -15.77
N ILE A 865 18.04 -25.71 -14.87
CA ILE A 865 18.68 -24.51 -14.29
C ILE A 865 19.73 -24.85 -13.23
N GLY A 866 19.79 -26.10 -12.73
CA GLY A 866 20.82 -26.60 -11.81
C GLY A 866 22.24 -26.62 -12.38
N ILE A 867 22.41 -26.19 -13.64
CA ILE A 867 23.70 -25.93 -14.26
C ILE A 867 24.46 -24.75 -13.60
N THR A 868 23.77 -23.81 -12.96
CA THR A 868 24.37 -22.58 -12.43
C THR A 868 25.50 -22.81 -11.42
N PRO A 869 25.33 -23.57 -10.30
CA PRO A 869 26.44 -23.84 -9.38
C PRO A 869 27.53 -24.70 -10.03
N MET A 870 27.19 -25.55 -11.01
CA MET A 870 28.16 -26.40 -11.71
C MET A 870 29.14 -25.58 -12.55
N ILE A 871 28.69 -24.48 -13.16
CA ILE A 871 29.55 -23.56 -13.89
C ILE A 871 30.60 -22.94 -12.95
N ALA A 872 30.17 -22.49 -11.76
CA ALA A 872 31.08 -21.91 -10.77
C ALA A 872 32.13 -22.95 -10.29
N PHE A 873 31.73 -24.20 -10.07
CA PHE A 873 32.68 -25.27 -9.74
C PHE A 873 33.67 -25.54 -10.88
N ALA A 874 33.20 -25.59 -12.14
CA ALA A 874 34.06 -25.79 -13.30
C ALA A 874 35.12 -24.68 -13.43
N HIS A 875 34.75 -23.41 -13.20
CA HIS A 875 35.72 -22.31 -13.13
C HIS A 875 36.78 -22.55 -12.06
N ARG A 876 36.37 -22.93 -10.85
CA ARG A 876 37.30 -23.15 -9.72
C ARG A 876 38.23 -24.32 -9.98
N LEU A 877 37.70 -25.47 -10.41
CA LEU A 877 38.47 -26.68 -10.71
C LEU A 877 39.46 -26.46 -11.85
N HIS A 878 39.04 -25.74 -12.90
CA HIS A 878 39.93 -25.35 -13.99
C HIS A 878 41.07 -24.44 -13.50
N THR A 879 40.75 -23.47 -12.65
CA THR A 879 41.74 -22.52 -12.10
C THR A 879 42.82 -23.21 -11.27
N ILE A 880 42.45 -24.24 -10.49
CA ILE A 880 43.41 -25.01 -9.69
C ILE A 880 44.03 -26.19 -10.44
N GLY A 881 43.61 -26.46 -11.68
CA GLY A 881 44.09 -27.57 -12.50
C GLY A 881 43.61 -28.95 -12.06
N ALA A 882 42.49 -29.04 -11.33
CA ALA A 882 41.89 -30.30 -10.90
C ALA A 882 41.13 -30.99 -12.05
N ASP A 883 41.05 -32.32 -12.02
CA ASP A 883 40.34 -33.10 -13.04
C ASP A 883 38.84 -33.12 -12.79
N PHE A 884 38.05 -32.79 -13.81
CA PHE A 884 36.60 -32.81 -13.72
C PHE A 884 35.90 -33.12 -15.04
N ALA A 885 34.63 -33.51 -14.95
CA ALA A 885 33.72 -33.65 -16.07
C ALA A 885 32.39 -32.98 -15.73
N LEU A 886 31.89 -32.12 -16.62
CA LEU A 886 30.60 -31.45 -16.46
C LEU A 886 29.58 -32.07 -17.39
N HIS A 887 28.51 -32.62 -16.83
CA HIS A 887 27.39 -33.18 -17.56
C HIS A 887 26.17 -32.28 -17.41
N TYR A 888 25.73 -31.67 -18.51
CA TYR A 888 24.54 -30.82 -18.54
C TYR A 888 23.37 -31.55 -19.22
N SER A 889 22.30 -31.77 -18.47
CA SER A 889 21.09 -32.47 -18.94
C SER A 889 19.88 -31.54 -18.98
N ALA A 890 19.13 -31.56 -20.08
CA ALA A 890 17.87 -30.84 -20.22
C ALA A 890 16.83 -31.62 -21.04
N SER A 891 15.56 -31.21 -20.94
CA SER A 891 14.46 -31.80 -21.71
C SER A 891 14.56 -31.43 -23.19
N SER A 892 14.91 -30.17 -23.49
CA SER A 892 15.07 -29.65 -24.84
C SER A 892 16.26 -28.70 -24.94
N ARG A 893 16.99 -28.77 -26.06
CA ARG A 893 18.08 -27.82 -26.37
C ARG A 893 17.59 -26.38 -26.46
N LYS A 894 16.39 -26.14 -27.02
CA LYS A 894 15.85 -24.79 -27.23
C LYS A 894 15.52 -24.04 -25.93
N ASP A 895 15.26 -24.79 -24.87
CA ASP A 895 14.84 -24.27 -23.56
C ASP A 895 16.00 -24.29 -22.54
N ALA A 896 17.18 -24.80 -22.93
CA ALA A 896 18.37 -24.86 -22.10
C ALA A 896 19.17 -23.54 -22.16
N GLY A 897 19.42 -22.93 -21.00
CA GLY A 897 20.27 -21.75 -20.88
C GLY A 897 21.77 -22.07 -20.99
N TYR A 898 22.61 -21.04 -21.04
CA TYR A 898 24.08 -21.12 -20.98
C TYR A 898 24.79 -21.92 -22.10
N LEU A 899 24.10 -22.39 -23.15
CA LEU A 899 24.76 -23.21 -24.19
C LEU A 899 25.88 -22.46 -24.92
N ASP A 900 25.63 -21.20 -25.28
CA ASP A 900 26.64 -20.35 -25.94
C ASP A 900 27.79 -19.99 -25.00
N ASP A 901 27.48 -19.76 -23.71
CA ASP A 901 28.48 -19.49 -22.68
C ASP A 901 29.39 -20.71 -22.48
N LEU A 902 28.82 -21.90 -22.27
CA LEU A 902 29.55 -23.15 -22.05
C LEU A 902 30.49 -23.49 -23.22
N ALA A 903 30.06 -23.24 -24.46
CA ALA A 903 30.87 -23.47 -25.65
C ALA A 903 32.07 -22.51 -25.75
N ALA A 904 32.00 -21.34 -25.11
CA ALA A 904 33.06 -20.33 -25.11
C ALA A 904 34.05 -20.46 -23.95
N MET A 905 33.79 -21.35 -22.98
CA MET A 905 34.64 -21.48 -21.79
C MET A 905 36.00 -22.13 -22.11
N PRO A 906 37.08 -21.76 -21.40
CA PRO A 906 38.40 -22.40 -21.54
C PRO A 906 38.40 -23.92 -21.26
N TRP A 907 37.38 -24.41 -20.57
CA TRP A 907 37.16 -25.80 -20.19
C TRP A 907 35.99 -26.46 -20.95
N ALA A 908 35.59 -25.89 -22.11
CA ALA A 908 34.48 -26.41 -22.92
C ALA A 908 34.68 -27.88 -23.36
N ASP A 909 35.93 -28.35 -23.45
CA ASP A 909 36.28 -29.74 -23.75
C ASP A 909 35.86 -30.73 -22.64
N ARG A 910 35.60 -30.23 -21.43
CA ARG A 910 35.10 -31.00 -20.27
C ARG A 910 33.57 -31.06 -20.18
N VAL A 911 32.86 -30.45 -21.13
CA VAL A 911 31.40 -30.33 -21.11
C VAL A 911 30.74 -31.40 -21.97
N HIS A 912 29.77 -32.11 -21.40
CA HIS A 912 28.98 -33.15 -22.04
C HIS A 912 27.48 -32.77 -21.99
N LEU A 913 26.86 -32.59 -23.16
CA LEU A 913 25.47 -32.14 -23.29
C LEU A 913 24.51 -33.31 -23.56
N HIS A 914 23.38 -33.34 -22.86
CA HIS A 914 22.37 -34.40 -22.95
C HIS A 914 20.96 -33.80 -23.08
N PHE A 915 20.33 -33.95 -24.26
CA PHE A 915 18.99 -33.43 -24.54
C PHE A 915 17.99 -34.54 -24.83
N SER A 916 16.96 -34.62 -24.00
CA SER A 916 15.99 -35.73 -24.03
C SER A 916 15.19 -35.78 -25.34
N ASP A 917 14.83 -34.64 -25.91
CA ASP A 917 14.08 -34.52 -27.17
C ASP A 917 14.90 -34.85 -28.41
N GLU A 918 16.24 -34.76 -28.31
CA GLU A 918 17.20 -35.21 -29.33
C GLU A 918 17.55 -36.71 -29.18
N GLY A 919 16.91 -37.41 -28.25
CA GLY A 919 17.19 -38.82 -27.94
C GLY A 919 18.50 -39.06 -27.18
N SER A 920 19.11 -38.01 -26.62
CA SER A 920 20.33 -38.09 -25.82
C SER A 920 20.01 -38.04 -24.33
N ARG A 921 20.60 -38.95 -23.55
CA ARG A 921 20.52 -38.98 -22.08
C ARG A 921 21.86 -39.37 -21.51
N ALA A 922 22.24 -38.74 -20.39
CA ALA A 922 23.39 -39.19 -19.63
C ALA A 922 23.09 -40.56 -19.01
N ASP A 923 23.85 -41.58 -19.38
CA ASP A 923 23.85 -42.85 -18.69
C ASP A 923 24.77 -42.73 -17.47
N PHE A 924 24.19 -42.42 -16.31
CA PHE A 924 24.95 -42.15 -15.08
C PHE A 924 25.80 -43.34 -14.63
N ASN A 925 25.37 -44.59 -14.87
CA ASN A 925 26.18 -45.76 -14.51
C ASN A 925 27.46 -45.80 -15.35
N THR A 926 27.33 -45.52 -16.65
CA THR A 926 28.48 -45.43 -17.56
C THR A 926 29.39 -44.24 -17.21
N VAL A 927 28.82 -43.09 -16.85
CA VAL A 927 29.60 -41.89 -16.44
C VAL A 927 30.50 -42.18 -15.23
N PHE A 928 30.04 -42.98 -14.27
CA PHE A 928 30.76 -43.26 -13.04
C PHE A 928 31.58 -44.57 -13.05
N THR A 929 31.56 -45.35 -14.14
CA THR A 929 32.17 -46.70 -14.19
C THR A 929 33.66 -46.73 -13.83
N ASP A 930 34.42 -45.70 -14.22
CA ASP A 930 35.87 -45.59 -13.95
C ASP A 930 36.19 -44.45 -12.97
N ALA A 931 35.29 -44.16 -12.02
CA ALA A 931 35.53 -43.16 -10.99
C ALA A 931 36.70 -43.62 -10.08
N PRO A 932 37.76 -42.82 -9.90
CA PRO A 932 38.85 -43.18 -9.00
C PRO A 932 38.40 -43.17 -7.54
N ASP A 933 39.08 -43.94 -6.68
CA ASP A 933 38.87 -43.88 -5.23
C ASP A 933 39.04 -42.44 -4.73
N GLY A 934 38.04 -41.95 -4.00
CA GLY A 934 37.98 -40.57 -3.53
C GLY A 934 37.38 -39.58 -4.53
N ALA A 935 36.79 -40.01 -5.65
CA ALA A 935 36.05 -39.11 -6.55
C ALA A 935 34.80 -38.52 -5.88
N HIS A 936 34.47 -37.27 -6.21
CA HIS A 936 33.28 -36.57 -5.71
C HIS A 936 32.24 -36.36 -6.81
N VAL A 937 30.97 -36.43 -6.45
CA VAL A 937 29.83 -36.16 -7.33
C VAL A 937 29.02 -35.00 -6.75
N TYR A 938 28.84 -33.96 -7.56
CA TYR A 938 27.99 -32.82 -7.26
C TYR A 938 26.79 -32.83 -8.19
N ALA A 939 25.57 -32.76 -7.66
CA ALA A 939 24.36 -32.71 -8.47
C ALA A 939 23.44 -31.57 -8.06
N CYS A 940 22.85 -30.90 -9.05
CA CYS A 940 21.79 -29.94 -8.84
C CYS A 940 20.81 -29.99 -10.01
N GLY A 941 19.50 -30.00 -9.72
CA GLY A 941 18.44 -30.08 -10.72
C GLY A 941 17.10 -30.47 -10.10
N ALA A 942 16.19 -31.02 -10.90
CA ALA A 942 14.94 -31.58 -10.38
C ALA A 942 15.20 -32.83 -9.52
N ASP A 943 14.37 -33.07 -8.50
CA ASP A 943 14.56 -34.17 -7.53
C ASP A 943 14.82 -35.52 -8.21
N ARG A 944 13.98 -35.90 -9.17
CA ARG A 944 14.13 -37.15 -9.93
C ARG A 944 15.48 -37.28 -10.65
N TYR A 945 16.05 -36.16 -11.10
CA TYR A 945 17.34 -36.14 -11.74
C TYR A 945 18.46 -36.35 -10.71
N MET A 946 18.41 -35.62 -9.60
CA MET A 946 19.42 -35.72 -8.54
C MET A 946 19.41 -37.11 -7.88
N ASP A 947 18.24 -37.67 -7.59
CA ASP A 947 18.10 -39.02 -7.04
C ASP A 947 18.73 -40.08 -7.95
N ALA A 948 18.49 -39.99 -9.27
CA ALA A 948 19.05 -40.91 -10.24
C ALA A 948 20.58 -40.81 -10.32
N VAL A 949 21.13 -39.59 -10.24
CA VAL A 949 22.57 -39.35 -10.18
C VAL A 949 23.17 -39.97 -8.91
N MET A 950 22.57 -39.70 -7.75
CA MET A 950 23.08 -40.18 -6.46
C MET A 950 22.97 -41.69 -6.30
N GLN A 951 21.92 -42.30 -6.84
CA GLN A 951 21.77 -43.75 -6.86
C GLN A 951 22.82 -44.42 -7.75
N ALA A 952 23.10 -43.85 -8.93
CA ALA A 952 24.14 -44.38 -9.81
C ALA A 952 25.53 -44.25 -9.18
N ALA A 953 25.85 -43.11 -8.57
CA ALA A 953 27.10 -42.90 -7.84
C ALA A 953 27.27 -43.90 -6.69
N ALA A 954 26.22 -44.14 -5.90
CA ALA A 954 26.22 -45.13 -4.83
C ALA A 954 26.44 -46.56 -5.36
N THR A 955 25.81 -46.89 -6.48
CA THR A 955 25.95 -48.22 -7.13
C THR A 955 27.38 -48.47 -7.60
N GLN A 956 28.10 -47.42 -8.00
CA GLN A 956 29.52 -47.48 -8.37
C GLN A 956 30.48 -47.34 -7.18
N GLY A 957 29.98 -47.36 -5.93
CA GLY A 957 30.81 -47.38 -4.73
C GLY A 957 31.31 -46.01 -4.26
N ILE A 958 30.81 -44.90 -4.80
CA ILE A 958 31.14 -43.56 -4.31
C ILE A 958 30.48 -43.36 -2.93
N PRO A 959 31.26 -43.05 -1.88
CA PRO A 959 30.73 -42.97 -0.51
C PRO A 959 29.80 -41.77 -0.32
N GLU A 960 29.05 -41.76 0.79
CA GLU A 960 28.01 -40.74 1.05
C GLU A 960 28.56 -39.32 1.23
N ASP A 961 29.68 -39.20 1.93
CA ASP A 961 30.40 -37.94 2.14
C ASP A 961 31.03 -37.37 0.86
N ALA A 962 31.10 -38.16 -0.21
CA ALA A 962 31.54 -37.74 -1.55
C ALA A 962 30.38 -37.46 -2.52
N ARG A 963 29.12 -37.54 -2.05
CA ARG A 963 27.90 -37.32 -2.84
C ARG A 963 27.17 -36.06 -2.35
N HIS A 964 27.29 -34.98 -3.11
CA HIS A 964 26.88 -33.63 -2.73
C HIS A 964 25.70 -33.16 -3.58
N LEU A 965 24.66 -32.60 -2.94
CA LEU A 965 23.46 -32.12 -3.62
C LEU A 965 22.97 -30.78 -3.08
N GLU A 966 22.39 -29.97 -3.97
CA GLU A 966 21.74 -28.71 -3.64
C GLU A 966 20.30 -28.72 -4.18
N TYR A 967 19.33 -28.45 -3.32
CA TYR A 967 17.91 -28.34 -3.68
C TYR A 967 17.52 -26.90 -3.95
N PHE A 968 16.88 -26.63 -5.10
CA PHE A 968 16.30 -25.32 -5.41
C PHE A 968 14.85 -25.15 -4.92
N SER A 969 14.16 -26.26 -4.70
CA SER A 969 12.80 -26.32 -4.16
C SER A 969 12.74 -27.33 -3.04
N VAL A 970 11.79 -27.16 -2.12
CA VAL A 970 11.53 -28.12 -1.04
C VAL A 970 10.97 -29.40 -1.66
N PRO A 971 11.60 -30.57 -1.44
CA PRO A 971 11.03 -31.84 -1.87
C PRO A 971 9.65 -32.10 -1.24
N GLU A 972 8.78 -32.84 -1.94
CA GLU A 972 7.49 -33.27 -1.38
C GLU A 972 7.71 -34.08 -0.10
N GLN A 973 7.10 -33.61 0.99
CA GLN A 973 7.19 -34.24 2.30
C GLN A 973 6.01 -35.18 2.56
N PRO A 974 6.21 -36.29 3.30
CA PRO A 974 5.10 -37.08 3.82
C PRO A 974 4.28 -36.26 4.83
N ASP A 975 2.99 -36.60 4.98
CA ASP A 975 2.14 -35.97 6.01
C ASP A 975 2.69 -36.27 7.41
N TYR A 976 3.27 -35.26 8.06
CA TYR A 976 3.77 -35.36 9.43
C TYR A 976 2.69 -34.92 10.43
N GLU A 977 2.56 -35.65 11.54
CA GLU A 977 1.78 -35.21 12.69
C GLU A 977 2.68 -34.37 13.62
N ASN A 978 2.22 -33.19 14.04
CA ASN A 978 2.96 -32.34 14.96
C ASN A 978 2.52 -32.59 16.40
N HIS A 979 3.49 -32.91 17.26
CA HIS A 979 3.28 -32.99 18.70
C HIS A 979 4.00 -31.85 19.43
N PRO A 980 3.48 -31.40 20.59
CA PRO A 980 4.20 -30.52 21.49
C PRO A 980 5.51 -31.16 21.97
N PHE A 981 6.52 -30.34 22.24
CA PHE A 981 7.79 -30.76 22.80
C PHE A 981 8.47 -29.59 23.50
N SER A 982 9.62 -29.82 24.13
CA SER A 982 10.35 -28.79 24.85
C SER A 982 11.82 -28.69 24.47
N LEU A 983 12.35 -27.47 24.54
CA LEU A 983 13.75 -27.14 24.31
C LEU A 983 14.42 -26.79 25.65
N ARG A 984 15.60 -27.35 25.90
CA ARG A 984 16.46 -26.99 27.04
C ARG A 984 17.72 -26.28 26.55
N LEU A 985 18.00 -25.09 27.07
CA LEU A 985 19.15 -24.29 26.65
C LEU A 985 20.37 -24.52 27.55
N LYS A 986 21.56 -24.04 27.15
CA LYS A 986 22.81 -24.22 27.92
C LYS A 986 22.74 -23.62 29.32
N ASP A 987 21.96 -22.55 29.49
CA ASP A 987 21.76 -21.90 30.78
C ASP A 987 20.66 -22.53 31.65
N GLY A 988 20.05 -23.62 31.18
CA GLY A 988 19.03 -24.39 31.89
C GLY A 988 17.60 -23.88 31.69
N ARG A 989 17.37 -22.82 30.91
CA ARG A 989 16.00 -22.38 30.55
C ARG A 989 15.31 -23.43 29.69
N LYS A 990 14.01 -23.62 29.97
CA LYS A 990 13.12 -24.53 29.25
C LYS A 990 12.09 -23.74 28.46
N ILE A 991 11.94 -24.04 27.17
CA ILE A 991 11.00 -23.39 26.25
C ILE A 991 10.07 -24.44 25.69
N GLU A 992 8.76 -24.21 25.83
CA GLU A 992 7.74 -25.08 25.27
C GLU A 992 7.48 -24.73 23.80
N VAL A 993 7.37 -25.74 22.96
CA VAL A 993 7.05 -25.61 21.53
C VAL A 993 5.72 -26.31 21.27
N SER A 994 4.68 -25.55 20.90
CA SER A 994 3.36 -26.12 20.61
C SER A 994 3.33 -26.85 19.26
N ALA A 995 2.27 -27.62 19.01
CA ALA A 995 2.10 -28.37 17.76
C ALA A 995 1.99 -27.47 16.51
N ASP A 996 1.47 -26.26 16.68
CA ASP A 996 1.26 -25.23 15.65
C ASP A 996 2.42 -24.24 15.51
N GLN A 997 3.51 -24.43 16.27
CA GLN A 997 4.66 -23.54 16.31
C GLN A 997 5.97 -24.27 15.99
N THR A 998 6.92 -23.60 15.32
CA THR A 998 8.27 -24.15 15.07
C THR A 998 9.20 -23.91 16.27
N ALA A 999 10.31 -24.65 16.38
CA ALA A 999 11.31 -24.40 17.42
C ALA A 999 11.88 -22.98 17.32
N ALA A 1000 12.13 -22.49 16.10
CA ALA A 1000 12.62 -21.14 15.87
C ALA A 1000 11.61 -20.08 16.30
N ASP A 1001 10.31 -20.27 16.02
CA ASP A 1001 9.26 -19.34 16.47
C ASP A 1001 9.15 -19.31 17.99
N ALA A 1002 9.28 -20.47 18.67
CA ALA A 1002 9.23 -20.56 20.12
C ALA A 1002 10.45 -19.89 20.77
N LEU A 1003 11.66 -20.10 20.22
CA LEU A 1003 12.89 -19.45 20.67
C LEU A 1003 12.84 -17.93 20.48
N ASN A 1004 12.44 -17.46 19.29
CA ASN A 1004 12.26 -16.04 19.00
C ASN A 1004 11.19 -15.41 19.90
N GLY A 1005 10.06 -16.11 20.12
CA GLY A 1005 9.01 -15.68 21.04
C GLY A 1005 9.46 -15.61 22.50
N ALA A 1006 10.44 -16.42 22.90
CA ALA A 1006 11.06 -16.39 24.22
C ALA A 1006 12.25 -15.40 24.33
N GLY A 1007 12.53 -14.62 23.29
CA GLY A 1007 13.58 -13.59 23.28
C GLY A 1007 14.97 -14.08 22.89
N PHE A 1008 15.11 -15.29 22.32
CA PHE A 1008 16.37 -15.78 21.76
C PHE A 1008 16.44 -15.49 20.27
N HIS A 1009 17.50 -14.83 19.83
CA HIS A 1009 17.67 -14.52 18.43
C HIS A 1009 18.04 -15.78 17.63
N VAL A 1010 17.12 -16.22 16.77
CA VAL A 1010 17.37 -17.28 15.79
C VAL A 1010 17.15 -16.70 14.40
N ASP A 1011 18.20 -16.69 13.59
CA ASP A 1011 18.11 -16.30 12.19
C ASP A 1011 17.27 -17.34 11.42
N VAL A 1012 16.11 -16.91 10.93
CA VAL A 1012 15.24 -17.73 10.08
C VAL A 1012 15.04 -17.03 8.75
N LYS A 1013 15.25 -17.78 7.66
CA LYS A 1013 15.25 -17.24 6.31
C LYS A 1013 14.22 -17.91 5.40
N CYS A 1014 14.42 -19.18 5.02
CA CYS A 1014 13.48 -19.86 4.13
C CYS A 1014 12.20 -20.32 4.85
N SER A 1015 12.27 -20.58 6.16
CA SER A 1015 11.22 -21.25 6.95
C SER A 1015 10.74 -22.59 6.39
N ASP A 1016 11.49 -23.16 5.44
CA ASP A 1016 11.12 -24.31 4.62
C ASP A 1016 12.15 -25.45 4.73
N GLY A 1017 13.17 -25.30 5.60
CA GLY A 1017 14.16 -26.36 5.88
C GLY A 1017 15.25 -26.55 4.81
N ILE A 1018 15.35 -25.65 3.83
CA ILE A 1018 16.25 -25.79 2.66
C ILE A 1018 17.45 -24.84 2.65
N CYS A 1019 17.53 -23.87 3.58
CA CYS A 1019 18.60 -22.87 3.58
C CYS A 1019 19.66 -23.04 4.67
N GLY A 1020 19.42 -23.88 5.69
CA GLY A 1020 20.36 -24.09 6.80
C GLY A 1020 20.65 -22.91 7.75
N VAL A 1021 20.13 -21.70 7.51
CA VAL A 1021 20.42 -20.51 8.34
C VAL A 1021 20.06 -20.70 9.81
N CYS A 1022 18.94 -21.36 10.12
CA CYS A 1022 18.51 -21.62 11.50
C CYS A 1022 19.11 -22.90 12.10
N LYS A 1023 20.29 -23.31 11.64
CA LYS A 1023 21.02 -24.47 12.17
C LYS A 1023 21.48 -24.18 13.60
N CYS A 1024 21.16 -25.10 14.50
CA CYS A 1024 21.60 -25.07 15.90
C CYS A 1024 22.24 -26.40 16.28
N GLY A 1025 23.28 -26.36 17.11
CA GLY A 1025 23.85 -27.56 17.72
C GLY A 1025 22.88 -28.24 18.68
N VAL A 1026 22.88 -29.57 18.71
CA VAL A 1026 22.09 -30.39 19.63
C VAL A 1026 23.04 -31.05 20.64
N LEU A 1027 22.81 -30.79 21.93
CA LEU A 1027 23.60 -31.35 23.03
C LEU A 1027 23.07 -32.70 23.52
N SER A 1028 21.75 -32.90 23.49
CA SER A 1028 21.08 -34.17 23.87
C SER A 1028 19.63 -34.16 23.40
N GLY A 1029 19.00 -35.34 23.25
CA GLY A 1029 17.63 -35.50 22.77
C GLY A 1029 17.57 -35.95 21.31
N GLU A 1030 16.50 -36.64 20.92
CA GLU A 1030 16.33 -37.16 19.55
C GLU A 1030 15.49 -36.20 18.69
N VAL A 1031 16.01 -35.87 17.51
CA VAL A 1031 15.41 -34.93 16.56
C VAL A 1031 14.74 -35.69 15.43
N GLU A 1032 13.52 -35.31 15.08
CA GLU A 1032 12.90 -35.64 13.80
C GLU A 1032 13.34 -34.58 12.77
N HIS A 1033 14.28 -34.96 11.91
CA HIS A 1033 14.79 -34.09 10.87
C HIS A 1033 13.79 -33.96 9.74
N ARG A 1034 13.30 -32.73 9.54
CA ARG A 1034 12.40 -32.35 8.44
C ARG A 1034 13.06 -31.38 7.46
N ASP A 1035 14.37 -31.25 7.56
CA ASP A 1035 15.21 -30.40 6.72
C ASP A 1035 15.92 -31.20 5.62
N PHE A 1036 16.35 -30.49 4.58
CA PHE A 1036 17.01 -31.07 3.41
C PHE A 1036 18.47 -30.62 3.25
N VAL A 1037 19.02 -29.94 4.26
CA VAL A 1037 20.36 -29.34 4.21
C VAL A 1037 21.40 -30.05 5.06
N LEU A 1038 20.99 -30.77 6.11
CA LEU A 1038 21.92 -31.50 6.96
C LEU A 1038 22.19 -32.88 6.36
N SER A 1039 23.47 -33.19 6.16
CA SER A 1039 23.92 -34.56 5.90
C SER A 1039 23.62 -35.50 7.08
N ASN A 1040 23.59 -36.81 6.85
CA ASN A 1040 23.35 -37.79 7.92
C ASN A 1040 24.33 -37.62 9.10
N ALA A 1041 25.61 -37.34 8.83
CA ALA A 1041 26.59 -37.06 9.88
C ALA A 1041 26.29 -35.75 10.65
N GLN A 1042 25.82 -34.69 9.97
CA GLN A 1042 25.46 -33.44 10.64
C GLN A 1042 24.17 -33.57 11.46
N ARG A 1043 23.23 -34.42 11.04
CA ARG A 1043 21.98 -34.71 11.76
C ARG A 1043 22.23 -35.35 13.14
N GLU A 1044 23.37 -35.99 13.35
CA GLU A 1044 23.74 -36.54 14.65
C GLU A 1044 23.95 -35.47 15.75
N GLY A 1045 24.28 -34.23 15.37
CA GLY A 1045 24.70 -33.19 16.32
C GLY A 1045 24.10 -31.80 16.09
N ALA A 1046 23.17 -31.63 15.14
CA ALA A 1046 22.56 -30.34 14.84
C ALA A 1046 21.12 -30.49 14.36
N MET A 1047 20.28 -29.47 14.57
CA MET A 1047 18.92 -29.40 14.00
C MET A 1047 18.68 -28.08 13.27
N ILE A 1048 17.76 -28.10 12.30
CA ILE A 1048 17.26 -26.91 11.61
C ILE A 1048 15.96 -26.46 12.29
N LEU A 1049 16.03 -25.36 13.04
CA LEU A 1049 14.99 -24.95 14.00
C LEU A 1049 13.65 -24.54 13.36
N CYS A 1050 13.61 -24.19 12.07
CA CYS A 1050 12.37 -23.76 11.43
C CYS A 1050 11.46 -24.90 10.97
N GLN A 1051 11.93 -26.15 10.98
CA GLN A 1051 11.16 -27.30 10.47
C GLN A 1051 11.30 -28.54 11.35
N SER A 1052 12.52 -28.87 11.79
CA SER A 1052 12.78 -30.07 12.56
C SER A 1052 12.16 -29.99 13.96
N ARG A 1053 11.72 -31.12 14.49
CA ARG A 1053 10.99 -31.23 15.78
C ARG A 1053 11.63 -32.30 16.69
N ALA A 1054 11.11 -32.47 17.90
CA ALA A 1054 11.41 -33.67 18.68
C ALA A 1054 10.79 -34.90 18.03
N LYS A 1055 11.51 -36.03 18.09
CA LYS A 1055 11.06 -37.30 17.51
C LYS A 1055 9.87 -37.91 18.24
N ASP A 1056 9.84 -37.78 19.57
CA ASP A 1056 8.77 -38.30 20.41
C ASP A 1056 7.87 -37.16 20.92
N PRO A 1057 6.55 -37.39 21.09
CA PRO A 1057 5.65 -36.46 21.77
C PRO A 1057 6.15 -36.11 23.18
N ASP A 1058 6.05 -34.84 23.57
CA ASP A 1058 6.54 -34.31 24.83
C ASP A 1058 8.06 -34.52 25.04
N GLY A 1059 8.80 -34.82 23.97
CA GLY A 1059 10.25 -34.97 23.98
C GLY A 1059 10.97 -33.69 24.41
N GLU A 1060 12.21 -33.84 24.86
CA GLU A 1060 13.05 -32.71 25.25
C GLU A 1060 14.36 -32.73 24.46
N ILE A 1061 14.63 -31.64 23.72
CA ILE A 1061 15.88 -31.44 22.98
C ILE A 1061 16.71 -30.38 23.71
N ALA A 1062 17.94 -30.70 24.08
CA ALA A 1062 18.88 -29.73 24.60
C ALA A 1062 19.68 -29.10 23.46
N LEU A 1063 19.67 -27.77 23.34
CA LEU A 1063 20.33 -27.02 22.29
C LEU A 1063 21.63 -26.37 22.78
N ASP A 1064 22.59 -26.24 21.87
CA ASP A 1064 23.80 -25.42 22.05
C ASP A 1064 23.45 -23.94 21.81
N LEU A 1065 22.66 -23.37 22.73
CA LEU A 1065 22.15 -22.00 22.68
C LEU A 1065 22.07 -21.41 24.09
#